data_AF-A0A7F8K669-F1
#
_entry.id   AF-A0A7F8K669-F1
#
_cell.length_a   1.000
_cell.length_b   1.000
_cell.length_c   1.000
_cell.angle_alpha   90.00
_cell.angle_beta   90.00
_cell.angle_gamma   90.00
#
_symmetry.space_group_name_H-M   'P 1'
#
loop_
_entity.id
_entity.type
_entity.pdbx_description
1 polymer ?
#
loop_
_entity_poly.entity_id
_entity_poly.type
_entity_poly.pdbx_seq_one_letter_code
_entity_poly.pdbx_strand_id
1 'polypeptide(L)'
;MCSPEEAALLRLEEVFSATLSRINSFVLQPLLEAEPSDPWGRECLQLLQQLHRSSQQLWEVTEESLHSLQERLRHPDSISLESLLLLHSADRVLQVHLEYIESYTSCVAVQAFQKAVKRRSEYWQGQRKALQQFLSGMSSEGSVGTALVQALRQPLTHHVQQCVLLLLSLRDTVGESHPTRELLVHTVTIFGNLQSFMRQELDQAMATQALWHTLSSRQRDVLCTPAHRLLQDSQDIPVTVTPLRAERVLLFDDALVLLQGHSVHTFDLKLVWVEPGQDRCMFHLLTPEEEFSLCSKDPQGQVAWQWKVTQAVCQTLRRKKDFPVLGAGLEPSEPPTCRCGAYTFRAEGRFSQATYEGEWYGGRPHGKGTLKWPDGRNHVGDFCQGLEHGFGIRLVPQASEDKFDCYKCHWREGSMCGYGICEYSTSEVYKGYFQEGLRHGFGVLESTPQTPQPCRYTGHWERGQRSGYGVQDDGDRGERYIGMWQADQRHGPGVVVTQAGVCYQGTFQADKMVGPGILLCEDDSLYEGTFTRDLTFVGKGKVTFPNGFTLEGSFGSGAGRGLHTQGVLDTAALPPDPGSTRKRQLGLGVFPVESRWQGVYGPFQDFVQAGCPGDLQEALLGFHVQSSRELRKSQEYLCCERTHPEDHAGRMEDILEELLQHRAPEALQQCLRKALSNSLHPLGKLLRTLMLTFQATYSGIGANKHLQGLAQEEVKQHAQELWAAYRGLLQVALQCKGQAPEEDQDAEARDLQVHRLMLPLVLPSFYSELFTLYLLLHEREDSLYSQGIANLSLFPDTKLLEFLDVQKHLWPLKDLMLTTNQPPGDRLPHFTRYSLVRDACFLSATECLQKMIQLPRCSTTVDPREKLEVLERTYGEIEATVSRMLGQEHKLPMDDLLPLLIYVVSRAQIQHLGAEIHLIRDMMAPIHTGGLYDFLLTALESCYEHIQKEDMRLHRLPSRWNSREPW
;
A
#
# COMPACT_ATOMS: atom_id res chain seq x y z
N MET A 1 -48.09 50.87 -21.31
CA MET A 1 -48.40 51.00 -22.76
C MET A 1 -47.44 50.11 -23.52
N CYS A 2 -47.92 49.22 -24.39
CA CYS A 2 -47.05 48.35 -25.19
C CYS A 2 -46.25 49.21 -26.19
N SER A 3 -44.95 48.97 -26.31
CA SER A 3 -44.10 49.70 -27.24
C SER A 3 -44.28 49.18 -28.67
N PRO A 4 -44.14 50.01 -29.73
CA PRO A 4 -44.24 49.55 -31.12
C PRO A 4 -43.22 48.46 -31.46
N GLU A 5 -42.13 48.39 -30.71
CA GLU A 5 -41.07 47.39 -30.84
C GLU A 5 -41.49 46.00 -30.30
N GLU A 6 -42.27 45.92 -29.21
CA GLU A 6 -42.85 44.65 -28.71
C GLU A 6 -43.80 44.02 -29.75
N ALA A 7 -44.63 44.84 -30.40
CA ALA A 7 -45.51 44.40 -31.48
C ALA A 7 -44.73 44.00 -32.76
N ALA A 8 -43.56 44.59 -32.98
CA ALA A 8 -42.67 44.21 -34.09
C ALA A 8 -41.97 42.87 -33.82
N LEU A 9 -41.54 42.61 -32.58
CA LEU A 9 -41.00 41.31 -32.15
C LEU A 9 -42.05 40.19 -32.30
N LEU A 10 -43.30 40.45 -31.90
CA LEU A 10 -44.38 39.47 -32.09
C LEU A 10 -44.51 39.07 -33.57
N ARG A 11 -44.61 40.07 -34.48
CA ARG A 11 -44.73 39.78 -35.92
C ARG A 11 -43.51 39.03 -36.46
N LEU A 12 -42.31 39.30 -35.94
CA LEU A 12 -41.10 38.60 -36.33
C LEU A 12 -41.15 37.12 -35.93
N GLU A 13 -41.54 36.82 -34.69
CA GLU A 13 -41.69 35.44 -34.20
C GLU A 13 -42.80 34.68 -34.93
N GLU A 14 -43.95 35.31 -35.22
CA GLU A 14 -45.05 34.71 -35.99
C GLU A 14 -44.59 34.29 -37.40
N VAL A 15 -43.88 35.19 -38.09
CA VAL A 15 -43.35 34.91 -39.44
C VAL A 15 -42.28 33.82 -39.38
N PHE A 16 -41.43 33.84 -38.35
CA PHE A 16 -40.36 32.87 -38.19
C PHE A 16 -40.90 31.46 -37.91
N SER A 17 -41.84 31.31 -36.96
CA SER A 17 -42.50 30.02 -36.69
C SER A 17 -43.23 29.46 -37.92
N ALA A 18 -44.00 30.29 -38.62
CA ALA A 18 -44.67 29.89 -39.85
C ALA A 18 -43.69 29.45 -40.94
N THR A 19 -42.49 30.04 -40.97
CA THR A 19 -41.42 29.64 -41.90
C THR A 19 -40.77 28.32 -41.50
N LEU A 20 -40.48 28.11 -40.21
CA LEU A 20 -39.90 26.87 -39.69
C LEU A 20 -40.82 25.66 -39.91
N SER A 21 -42.13 25.79 -39.65
CA SER A 21 -43.11 24.72 -39.88
C SER A 21 -43.20 24.32 -41.36
N ARG A 22 -43.12 25.30 -42.27
CA ARG A 22 -43.05 25.05 -43.72
C ARG A 22 -41.74 24.39 -44.13
N ILE A 23 -40.61 24.81 -43.57
CA ILE A 23 -39.31 24.15 -43.81
C ILE A 23 -39.36 22.70 -43.34
N ASN A 24 -39.95 22.44 -42.18
CA ASN A 24 -40.00 21.11 -41.62
C ASN A 24 -40.80 20.13 -42.50
N SER A 25 -41.97 20.57 -42.97
CA SER A 25 -42.88 19.77 -43.82
C SER A 25 -42.43 19.65 -45.28
N PHE A 26 -41.96 20.74 -45.90
CA PHE A 26 -41.62 20.75 -47.33
C PHE A 26 -40.16 20.41 -47.64
N VAL A 27 -39.25 20.51 -46.66
CA VAL A 27 -37.81 20.33 -46.88
C VAL A 27 -37.24 19.19 -46.03
N LEU A 28 -37.35 19.24 -44.71
CA LEU A 28 -36.67 18.28 -43.83
C LEU A 28 -37.32 16.89 -43.86
N GLN A 29 -38.65 16.79 -43.79
CA GLN A 29 -39.34 15.50 -43.81
C GLN A 29 -39.09 14.71 -45.13
N PRO A 30 -39.17 15.31 -46.34
CA PRO A 30 -38.84 14.61 -47.58
C PRO A 30 -37.36 14.17 -47.71
N LEU A 31 -36.44 14.80 -46.99
CA LEU A 31 -35.02 14.40 -46.95
C LEU A 31 -34.79 13.09 -46.17
N LEU A 32 -35.72 12.70 -45.29
CA LEU A 32 -35.61 11.52 -44.43
C LEU A 32 -36.22 10.24 -45.03
N GLU A 33 -37.09 10.36 -46.03
CA GLU A 33 -37.87 9.24 -46.59
C GLU A 33 -37.10 8.33 -47.58
N ALA A 34 -35.76 8.28 -47.51
CA ALA A 34 -34.94 7.47 -48.40
C ALA A 34 -33.93 6.64 -47.62
N GLU A 35 -34.16 5.32 -47.53
CA GLU A 35 -33.24 4.42 -46.84
C GLU A 35 -31.93 4.21 -47.63
N PRO A 36 -30.77 4.49 -47.02
CA PRO A 36 -29.46 4.23 -47.64
C PRO A 36 -29.06 2.76 -47.60
N SER A 37 -28.49 2.27 -48.71
CA SER A 37 -27.84 0.95 -48.78
C SER A 37 -26.44 0.93 -48.14
N ASP A 38 -25.72 2.06 -48.20
CA ASP A 38 -24.31 2.18 -47.80
C ASP A 38 -24.13 2.70 -46.36
N PRO A 39 -23.09 2.26 -45.61
CA PRO A 39 -22.81 2.72 -44.24
C PRO A 39 -22.62 4.24 -44.15
N TRP A 40 -21.88 4.86 -45.08
CA TRP A 40 -21.75 6.32 -45.17
C TRP A 40 -23.09 7.03 -45.44
N GLY A 41 -23.99 6.35 -46.16
CA GLY A 41 -25.35 6.82 -46.38
C GLY A 41 -26.19 6.85 -45.11
N ARG A 42 -25.94 5.92 -44.17
CA ARG A 42 -26.59 5.87 -42.85
C ARG A 42 -26.13 7.00 -41.94
N GLU A 43 -24.83 7.32 -41.93
CA GLU A 43 -24.30 8.46 -41.16
C GLU A 43 -24.88 9.80 -41.65
N CYS A 44 -24.93 10.02 -42.97
CA CYS A 44 -25.61 11.21 -43.53
C CYS A 44 -27.09 11.28 -43.13
N LEU A 45 -27.79 10.15 -43.06
CA LEU A 45 -29.19 10.10 -42.64
C LEU A 45 -29.33 10.40 -41.14
N GLN A 46 -28.44 9.90 -40.29
CA GLN A 46 -28.39 10.23 -38.86
C GLN A 46 -28.17 11.73 -38.63
N LEU A 47 -27.27 12.36 -39.40
CA LEU A 47 -27.05 13.81 -39.33
C LEU A 47 -28.30 14.60 -39.75
N LEU A 48 -28.99 14.16 -40.81
CA LEU A 48 -30.25 14.79 -41.24
C LEU A 48 -31.38 14.59 -40.23
N GLN A 49 -31.44 13.44 -39.55
CA GLN A 49 -32.37 13.20 -38.44
C GLN A 49 -32.07 14.10 -37.24
N GLN A 50 -30.79 14.30 -36.91
CA GLN A 50 -30.37 15.21 -35.86
C GLN A 50 -30.73 16.66 -36.19
N LEU A 51 -30.52 17.09 -37.45
CA LEU A 51 -30.96 18.39 -37.94
C LEU A 51 -32.48 18.57 -37.86
N HIS A 52 -33.25 17.52 -38.18
CA HIS A 52 -34.71 17.56 -38.06
C HIS A 52 -35.14 17.72 -36.60
N ARG A 53 -34.52 16.98 -35.66
CA ARG A 53 -34.77 17.10 -34.23
C ARG A 53 -34.42 18.49 -33.70
N SER A 54 -33.25 19.02 -34.04
CA SER A 54 -32.84 20.37 -33.62
C SER A 54 -33.73 21.45 -34.23
N SER A 55 -34.23 21.25 -35.45
CA SER A 55 -35.22 22.15 -36.06
C SER A 55 -36.58 22.12 -35.36
N GLN A 56 -36.99 20.97 -34.82
CA GLN A 56 -38.22 20.84 -34.03
C GLN A 56 -38.08 21.54 -32.68
N GLN A 57 -36.96 21.33 -31.98
CA GLN A 57 -36.65 22.02 -30.72
C GLN A 57 -36.61 23.54 -30.91
N LEU A 58 -36.03 24.01 -32.02
CA LEU A 58 -36.02 25.43 -32.37
C LEU A 58 -37.45 25.96 -32.56
N TRP A 59 -38.30 25.21 -33.27
CA TRP A 59 -39.70 25.59 -33.48
C TRP A 59 -40.50 25.63 -32.16
N GLU A 60 -40.31 24.65 -31.26
CA GLU A 60 -40.95 24.62 -29.93
C GLU A 60 -40.57 25.85 -29.08
N VAL A 61 -39.28 26.20 -29.03
CA VAL A 61 -38.82 27.39 -28.28
C VAL A 61 -39.32 28.69 -28.89
N THR A 62 -39.39 28.78 -30.23
CA THR A 62 -40.00 29.91 -30.94
C THR A 62 -41.50 30.04 -30.61
N GLU A 63 -42.25 28.93 -30.54
CA GLU A 63 -43.66 28.94 -30.14
C GLU A 63 -43.86 29.33 -28.67
N GLU A 64 -43.01 28.85 -27.76
CA GLU A 64 -43.01 29.29 -26.35
C GLU A 64 -42.73 30.79 -26.23
N SER A 65 -41.77 31.31 -27.01
CA SER A 65 -41.45 32.74 -27.09
C SER A 65 -42.63 33.55 -27.63
N LEU A 66 -43.28 33.06 -28.69
CA LEU A 66 -44.48 33.66 -29.26
C LEU A 66 -45.62 33.73 -28.23
N HIS A 67 -45.87 32.64 -27.50
CA HIS A 67 -46.89 32.59 -26.46
C HIS A 67 -46.63 33.60 -25.35
N SER A 68 -45.38 33.65 -24.86
CA SER A 68 -44.93 34.62 -23.84
C SER A 68 -45.14 36.07 -24.30
N LEU A 69 -44.81 36.40 -25.56
CA LEU A 69 -45.05 37.72 -26.14
C LEU A 69 -46.55 38.04 -26.29
N GLN A 70 -47.37 37.07 -26.69
CA GLN A 70 -48.83 37.24 -26.80
C GLN A 70 -49.49 37.48 -25.44
N GLU A 71 -49.08 36.76 -24.40
CA GLU A 71 -49.58 36.95 -23.02
C GLU A 71 -49.20 38.33 -22.49
N ARG A 72 -47.96 38.77 -22.74
CA ARG A 72 -47.49 40.11 -22.37
C ARG A 72 -48.32 41.21 -23.03
N LEU A 73 -48.60 41.09 -24.33
CA LEU A 73 -49.40 42.05 -25.09
C LEU A 73 -50.87 42.08 -24.63
N ARG A 74 -51.42 40.96 -24.14
CA ARG A 74 -52.78 40.88 -23.58
C ARG A 74 -52.89 41.49 -22.19
N HIS A 75 -51.83 41.40 -21.37
CA HIS A 75 -51.81 41.89 -19.99
C HIS A 75 -50.56 42.75 -19.67
N PRO A 76 -50.47 43.97 -20.26
CA PRO A 76 -49.29 44.82 -20.13
C PRO A 76 -49.03 45.35 -18.72
N ASP A 77 -50.04 45.42 -17.86
CA ASP A 77 -49.93 45.96 -16.51
C ASP A 77 -49.57 44.90 -15.44
N SER A 78 -49.73 43.61 -15.74
CA SER A 78 -49.49 42.52 -14.76
C SER A 78 -48.23 41.70 -15.01
N ILE A 79 -47.66 41.71 -16.24
CA ILE A 79 -46.65 40.72 -16.64
C ILE A 79 -45.17 41.18 -16.61
N SER A 80 -44.76 42.43 -16.44
CA SER A 80 -43.33 42.86 -16.53
C SER A 80 -42.56 42.43 -17.81
N LEU A 81 -41.51 43.16 -18.19
CA LEU A 81 -40.66 42.79 -19.34
C LEU A 81 -39.70 41.64 -19.01
N GLU A 82 -39.43 41.39 -17.73
CA GLU A 82 -38.46 40.39 -17.25
C GLU A 82 -38.94 38.95 -17.39
N SER A 83 -40.24 38.75 -17.68
CA SER A 83 -40.86 37.45 -17.88
C SER A 83 -40.81 36.94 -19.32
N LEU A 84 -40.33 37.77 -20.27
CA LEU A 84 -40.18 37.35 -21.67
C LEU A 84 -39.14 36.22 -21.77
N LEU A 85 -39.49 35.12 -22.44
CA LEU A 85 -38.59 33.97 -22.62
C LEU A 85 -37.22 34.35 -23.21
N LEU A 86 -37.21 35.32 -24.13
CA LEU A 86 -36.01 35.88 -24.77
C LEU A 86 -35.08 36.60 -23.78
N LEU A 87 -35.60 37.11 -22.65
CA LEU A 87 -34.84 37.85 -21.62
C LEU A 87 -34.60 37.01 -20.36
N HIS A 88 -35.61 36.26 -19.90
CA HIS A 88 -35.54 35.42 -18.71
C HIS A 88 -34.69 34.17 -18.91
N SER A 89 -34.72 33.60 -20.11
CA SER A 89 -34.06 32.33 -20.45
C SER A 89 -33.27 32.43 -21.76
N ALA A 90 -32.54 33.55 -21.93
CA ALA A 90 -31.70 33.79 -23.11
C ALA A 90 -30.70 32.66 -23.38
N ASP A 91 -30.16 32.02 -22.34
CA ASP A 91 -29.22 30.88 -22.46
C ASP A 91 -29.88 29.63 -23.07
N ARG A 92 -31.14 29.34 -22.73
CA ARG A 92 -31.89 28.21 -23.30
C ARG A 92 -32.16 28.44 -24.79
N VAL A 93 -32.53 29.67 -25.15
CA VAL A 93 -32.73 30.07 -26.55
C VAL A 93 -31.41 29.98 -27.32
N LEU A 94 -30.32 30.49 -26.74
CA LEU A 94 -28.98 30.38 -27.30
C LEU A 94 -28.57 28.93 -27.56
N GLN A 95 -28.73 28.04 -26.58
CA GLN A 95 -28.35 26.64 -26.70
C GLN A 95 -29.06 25.95 -27.88
N VAL A 96 -30.37 26.16 -28.04
CA VAL A 96 -31.13 25.55 -29.14
C VAL A 96 -30.72 26.10 -30.51
N HIS A 97 -30.41 27.41 -30.59
CA HIS A 97 -29.83 27.97 -31.81
C HIS A 97 -28.45 27.37 -32.12
N LEU A 98 -27.58 27.20 -31.12
CA LEU A 98 -26.26 26.57 -31.28
C LEU A 98 -26.39 25.12 -31.77
N GLU A 99 -27.25 24.31 -31.13
CA GLU A 99 -27.50 22.91 -31.52
C GLU A 99 -28.01 22.79 -32.96
N TYR A 100 -28.90 23.69 -33.39
CA TYR A 100 -29.35 23.74 -34.78
C TYR A 100 -28.21 24.09 -35.75
N ILE A 101 -27.42 25.12 -35.43
CA ILE A 101 -26.31 25.56 -36.29
C ILE A 101 -25.25 24.47 -36.40
N GLU A 102 -24.85 23.83 -35.30
CA GLU A 102 -23.87 22.74 -35.30
C GLU A 102 -24.35 21.54 -36.11
N SER A 103 -25.62 21.15 -35.97
CA SER A 103 -26.23 20.07 -36.75
C SER A 103 -26.28 20.42 -38.25
N TYR A 104 -26.64 21.67 -38.56
CA TYR A 104 -26.72 22.18 -39.91
C TYR A 104 -25.34 22.26 -40.58
N THR A 105 -24.33 22.83 -39.90
CA THR A 105 -22.97 22.96 -40.43
C THR A 105 -22.31 21.60 -40.61
N SER A 106 -22.61 20.63 -39.74
CA SER A 106 -22.16 19.24 -39.91
C SER A 106 -22.71 18.60 -41.18
N CYS A 107 -23.99 18.85 -41.50
CA CYS A 107 -24.61 18.40 -42.75
C CYS A 107 -23.97 19.05 -43.99
N VAL A 108 -23.62 20.35 -43.89
CA VAL A 108 -22.93 21.08 -44.96
C VAL A 108 -21.51 20.55 -45.19
N ALA A 109 -20.73 20.39 -44.12
CA ALA A 109 -19.35 19.92 -44.18
C ALA A 109 -19.23 18.56 -44.87
N VAL A 110 -20.16 17.63 -44.58
CA VAL A 110 -20.16 16.26 -45.13
C VAL A 110 -20.92 16.12 -46.46
N GLN A 111 -21.45 17.21 -47.02
CA GLN A 111 -22.22 17.20 -48.28
C GLN A 111 -23.51 16.36 -48.21
N ALA A 112 -24.12 16.24 -47.02
CA ALA A 112 -25.29 15.39 -46.80
C ALA A 112 -26.47 15.80 -47.71
N PHE A 113 -26.72 17.11 -47.86
CA PHE A 113 -27.78 17.64 -48.72
C PHE A 113 -27.58 17.28 -50.20
N GLN A 114 -26.37 17.40 -50.73
CA GLN A 114 -26.09 17.13 -52.14
C GLN A 114 -26.26 15.64 -52.47
N LYS A 115 -25.90 14.76 -51.52
CA LYS A 115 -26.12 13.30 -51.65
C LYS A 115 -27.61 12.95 -51.54
N ALA A 116 -28.35 13.56 -50.61
CA ALA A 116 -29.79 13.36 -50.47
C ALA A 116 -30.57 13.84 -51.71
N VAL A 117 -30.19 14.98 -52.28
CA VAL A 117 -30.80 15.53 -53.51
C VAL A 117 -30.59 14.60 -54.70
N LYS A 118 -29.41 14.00 -54.85
CA LYS A 118 -29.13 13.03 -55.92
C LYS A 118 -30.06 11.81 -55.85
N ARG A 119 -30.47 11.37 -54.66
CA ARG A 119 -31.35 10.21 -54.47
C ARG A 119 -32.81 10.47 -54.87
N ARG A 120 -33.27 11.73 -54.80
CA ARG A 120 -34.64 12.14 -55.17
C ARG A 120 -34.61 13.31 -56.15
N SER A 121 -33.80 13.24 -57.20
CA SER A 121 -33.59 14.34 -58.15
C SER A 121 -34.90 14.82 -58.80
N GLU A 122 -35.82 13.91 -59.11
CA GLU A 122 -37.11 14.21 -59.73
C GLU A 122 -38.05 15.02 -58.81
N TYR A 123 -38.13 14.65 -57.53
CA TYR A 123 -38.91 15.38 -56.53
C TYR A 123 -38.42 16.82 -56.38
N TRP A 124 -37.11 17.00 -56.23
CA TRP A 124 -36.53 18.32 -56.01
C TRP A 124 -36.57 19.22 -57.26
N GLN A 125 -36.53 18.63 -58.45
CA GLN A 125 -36.77 19.36 -59.69
C GLN A 125 -38.21 19.92 -59.75
N GLY A 126 -39.20 19.14 -59.29
CA GLY A 126 -40.60 19.60 -59.16
C GLY A 126 -40.79 20.69 -58.10
N GLN A 127 -40.05 20.62 -56.99
CA GLN A 127 -40.15 21.56 -55.86
C GLN A 127 -39.30 22.84 -55.99
N ARG A 128 -38.61 23.04 -57.12
CA ARG A 128 -37.72 24.20 -57.32
C ARG A 128 -38.43 25.55 -57.11
N LYS A 129 -39.71 25.65 -57.53
CA LYS A 129 -40.51 26.87 -57.33
C LYS A 129 -40.88 27.11 -55.87
N ALA A 130 -41.13 26.06 -55.09
CA ALA A 130 -41.41 26.15 -53.66
C ALA A 130 -40.14 26.58 -52.89
N LEU A 131 -38.97 26.05 -53.26
CA LEU A 131 -37.68 26.48 -52.69
C LEU A 131 -37.35 27.94 -53.02
N GLN A 132 -37.71 28.43 -54.21
CA GLN A 132 -37.56 29.83 -54.58
C GLN A 132 -38.46 30.78 -53.78
N GLN A 133 -39.61 30.32 -53.26
CA GLN A 133 -40.48 31.15 -52.40
C GLN A 133 -39.85 31.49 -51.04
N PHE A 134 -38.91 30.66 -50.56
CA PHE A 134 -38.16 30.93 -49.33
C PHE A 134 -36.97 31.88 -49.54
N LEU A 135 -36.59 32.14 -50.79
CA LEU A 135 -35.40 32.92 -51.16
C LEU A 135 -35.83 34.19 -51.91
N SER A 136 -35.80 35.34 -51.25
CA SER A 136 -36.02 36.63 -51.91
C SER A 136 -34.80 36.99 -52.79
N GLY A 137 -34.76 36.54 -54.04
CA GLY A 137 -33.91 37.15 -55.08
C GLY A 137 -32.82 36.29 -55.77
N MET A 138 -32.96 34.96 -55.91
CA MET A 138 -31.97 34.17 -56.68
C MET A 138 -32.21 34.16 -58.20
N SER A 139 -31.11 34.25 -58.97
CA SER A 139 -31.06 33.99 -60.42
C SER A 139 -31.24 32.49 -60.73
N SER A 140 -31.76 32.15 -61.91
CA SER A 140 -32.23 30.81 -62.29
C SER A 140 -31.17 29.71 -62.47
N GLU A 141 -29.88 29.98 -62.20
CA GLU A 141 -28.76 29.09 -62.57
C GLU A 141 -28.18 28.25 -61.42
N GLY A 142 -28.59 28.46 -60.17
CA GLY A 142 -28.07 27.68 -59.03
C GLY A 142 -28.54 26.22 -58.98
N SER A 143 -27.66 25.31 -58.54
CA SER A 143 -27.99 23.90 -58.28
C SER A 143 -29.05 23.78 -57.17
N VAL A 144 -29.88 22.73 -57.23
CA VAL A 144 -30.92 22.45 -56.21
C VAL A 144 -30.30 22.28 -54.82
N GLY A 145 -29.12 21.66 -54.72
CA GLY A 145 -28.41 21.48 -53.45
C GLY A 145 -27.98 22.80 -52.81
N THR A 146 -27.49 23.76 -53.61
CA THR A 146 -27.14 25.10 -53.10
C THR A 146 -28.36 25.90 -52.67
N ALA A 147 -29.50 25.73 -53.36
CA ALA A 147 -30.76 26.36 -52.97
C ALA A 147 -31.29 25.84 -51.63
N LEU A 148 -31.14 24.54 -51.33
CA LEU A 148 -31.53 23.95 -50.06
C LEU A 148 -30.69 24.45 -48.88
N VAL A 149 -29.38 24.50 -49.05
CA VAL A 149 -28.44 25.07 -48.06
C VAL A 149 -28.83 26.53 -47.76
N GLN A 150 -29.11 27.33 -48.79
CA GLN A 150 -29.55 28.72 -48.57
C GLN A 150 -30.92 28.84 -47.89
N ALA A 151 -31.90 27.99 -48.26
CA ALA A 151 -33.25 28.02 -47.72
C ALA A 151 -33.32 27.67 -46.22
N LEU A 152 -32.44 26.79 -45.74
CA LEU A 152 -32.37 26.41 -44.31
C LEU A 152 -31.62 27.43 -43.44
N ARG A 153 -30.79 28.28 -44.05
CA ARG A 153 -29.95 29.28 -43.35
C ARG A 153 -30.59 30.66 -43.30
N GLN A 154 -31.06 31.17 -44.43
CA GLN A 154 -31.46 32.58 -44.55
C GLN A 154 -32.53 33.01 -43.54
N PRO A 155 -33.59 32.21 -43.29
CA PRO A 155 -34.61 32.56 -42.30
C PRO A 155 -34.06 32.73 -40.89
N LEU A 156 -33.14 31.83 -40.47
CA LEU A 156 -32.48 31.88 -39.16
C LEU A 156 -31.58 33.11 -39.02
N THR A 157 -30.75 33.38 -40.06
CA THR A 157 -29.84 34.54 -40.04
C THR A 157 -30.62 35.85 -40.01
N HIS A 158 -31.72 35.93 -40.78
CA HIS A 158 -32.59 37.09 -40.81
C HIS A 158 -33.30 37.27 -39.46
N HIS A 159 -33.86 36.21 -38.86
CA HIS A 159 -34.50 36.26 -37.55
C HIS A 159 -33.55 36.82 -36.48
N VAL A 160 -32.37 36.22 -36.29
CA VAL A 160 -31.42 36.70 -35.27
C VAL A 160 -30.95 38.14 -35.53
N GLN A 161 -30.71 38.51 -36.78
CA GLN A 161 -30.33 39.88 -37.11
C GLN A 161 -31.44 40.88 -36.75
N GLN A 162 -32.71 40.56 -37.04
CA GLN A 162 -33.83 41.41 -36.70
C GLN A 162 -34.08 41.42 -35.18
N CYS A 163 -33.90 40.30 -34.47
CA CYS A 163 -33.97 40.25 -33.01
C CYS A 163 -32.93 41.19 -32.38
N VAL A 164 -31.67 41.18 -32.84
CA VAL A 164 -30.65 42.11 -32.33
C VAL A 164 -31.07 43.58 -32.53
N LEU A 165 -31.57 43.94 -33.71
CA LEU A 165 -32.00 45.30 -34.02
C LEU A 165 -33.20 45.74 -33.16
N LEU A 166 -34.20 44.86 -32.99
CA LEU A 166 -35.40 45.15 -32.21
C LEU A 166 -35.12 45.20 -30.70
N LEU A 167 -34.24 44.33 -30.18
CA LEU A 167 -33.79 44.34 -28.79
C LEU A 167 -32.93 45.59 -28.49
N LEU A 168 -32.10 46.04 -29.44
CA LEU A 168 -31.39 47.31 -29.34
C LEU A 168 -32.34 48.50 -29.28
N SER A 169 -33.37 48.54 -30.15
CA SER A 169 -34.38 49.61 -30.10
C SER A 169 -35.18 49.58 -28.80
N LEU A 170 -35.52 48.40 -28.29
CA LEU A 170 -36.20 48.25 -26.99
C LEU A 170 -35.35 48.77 -25.84
N ARG A 171 -34.05 48.46 -25.81
CA ARG A 171 -33.11 49.01 -24.82
C ARG A 171 -33.13 50.53 -24.82
N ASP A 172 -33.18 51.15 -26.00
CA ASP A 172 -33.14 52.61 -26.15
C ASP A 172 -34.45 53.28 -25.69
N THR A 173 -35.58 52.56 -25.70
CA THR A 173 -36.87 53.03 -25.16
C THR A 173 -37.00 52.93 -23.64
N VAL A 174 -36.14 52.15 -22.97
CA VAL A 174 -36.17 51.89 -21.51
C VAL A 174 -35.20 52.85 -20.79
N GLY A 175 -35.68 53.53 -19.74
CA GLY A 175 -34.87 54.49 -18.96
C GLY A 175 -33.61 53.88 -18.32
N GLU A 176 -32.57 54.69 -18.12
CA GLU A 176 -31.23 54.22 -17.70
C GLU A 176 -31.18 53.48 -16.35
N SER A 177 -32.15 53.72 -15.46
CA SER A 177 -32.21 53.15 -14.10
C SER A 177 -33.09 51.89 -13.97
N HIS A 178 -33.61 51.33 -15.07
CA HIS A 178 -34.50 50.17 -15.01
C HIS A 178 -33.71 48.84 -14.98
N PRO A 179 -33.99 47.90 -14.05
CA PRO A 179 -33.25 46.63 -13.92
C PRO A 179 -33.26 45.79 -15.21
N THR A 180 -34.38 45.82 -15.94
CA THR A 180 -34.53 45.14 -17.24
C THR A 180 -33.60 45.66 -18.35
N ARG A 181 -32.98 46.83 -18.17
CA ARG A 181 -31.97 47.34 -19.12
C ARG A 181 -30.69 46.51 -19.09
N GLU A 182 -30.27 46.02 -17.94
CA GLU A 182 -29.10 45.13 -17.82
C GLU A 182 -29.36 43.78 -18.49
N LEU A 183 -30.55 43.21 -18.28
CA LEU A 183 -31.01 41.98 -18.96
C LEU A 183 -31.09 42.16 -20.48
N LEU A 184 -31.57 43.31 -20.96
CA LEU A 184 -31.59 43.64 -22.39
C LEU A 184 -30.18 43.78 -22.96
N VAL A 185 -29.26 44.43 -22.25
CA VAL A 185 -27.84 44.53 -22.67
C VAL A 185 -27.21 43.14 -22.75
N HIS A 186 -27.43 42.29 -21.75
CA HIS A 186 -26.93 40.92 -21.74
C HIS A 186 -27.52 40.07 -22.87
N THR A 187 -28.82 40.22 -23.15
CA THR A 187 -29.47 39.48 -24.25
C THR A 187 -28.99 39.97 -25.62
N VAL A 188 -28.83 41.29 -25.80
CA VAL A 188 -28.27 41.86 -27.04
C VAL A 188 -26.84 41.36 -27.29
N THR A 189 -26.00 41.26 -26.25
CA THR A 189 -24.64 40.73 -26.41
C THR A 189 -24.66 39.24 -26.75
N ILE A 190 -25.52 38.44 -26.12
CA ILE A 190 -25.72 37.02 -26.46
C ILE A 190 -26.11 36.85 -27.94
N PHE A 191 -27.15 37.54 -28.40
CA PHE A 191 -27.62 37.40 -29.79
C PHE A 191 -26.63 38.01 -30.81
N GLY A 192 -25.89 39.06 -30.45
CA GLY A 192 -24.80 39.60 -31.26
C GLY A 192 -23.64 38.61 -31.41
N ASN A 193 -23.26 37.94 -30.32
CA ASN A 193 -22.24 36.89 -30.33
C ASN A 193 -22.70 35.67 -31.16
N LEU A 194 -23.97 35.27 -31.00
CA LEU A 194 -24.58 34.21 -31.80
C LEU A 194 -24.55 34.54 -33.29
N GLN A 195 -24.88 35.77 -33.70
CA GLN A 195 -24.80 36.21 -35.10
C GLN A 195 -23.40 36.05 -35.68
N SER A 196 -22.37 36.48 -34.94
CA SER A 196 -20.97 36.33 -35.34
C SER A 196 -20.58 34.85 -35.49
N PHE A 197 -21.01 34.02 -34.54
CA PHE A 197 -20.73 32.59 -34.54
C PHE A 197 -21.38 31.83 -35.69
N MET A 198 -22.66 32.04 -35.99
CA MET A 198 -23.26 31.29 -37.11
C MET A 198 -22.58 31.61 -38.43
N ARG A 199 -22.12 32.85 -38.59
CA ARG A 199 -21.34 33.25 -39.76
C ARG A 199 -20.02 32.49 -39.79
N GLN A 200 -19.29 32.48 -38.68
CA GLN A 200 -17.97 31.84 -38.57
C GLN A 200 -18.03 30.32 -38.75
N GLU A 201 -18.90 29.61 -38.02
CA GLU A 201 -19.07 28.16 -38.12
C GLU A 201 -19.46 27.72 -39.54
N LEU A 202 -20.29 28.52 -40.21
CA LEU A 202 -20.65 28.22 -41.58
C LEU A 202 -19.49 28.47 -42.55
N ASP A 203 -18.78 29.59 -42.40
CA ASP A 203 -17.61 29.88 -43.22
C ASP A 203 -16.57 28.74 -43.09
N GLN A 204 -16.36 28.23 -41.86
CA GLN A 204 -15.52 27.05 -41.59
C GLN A 204 -16.08 25.77 -42.23
N ALA A 205 -17.39 25.50 -42.12
CA ALA A 205 -18.00 24.31 -42.71
C ALA A 205 -17.96 24.34 -44.25
N MET A 206 -18.14 25.51 -44.87
CA MET A 206 -18.00 25.70 -46.32
C MET A 206 -16.53 25.55 -46.76
N ALA A 207 -15.58 26.08 -45.99
CA ALA A 207 -14.15 25.88 -46.25
C ALA A 207 -13.78 24.38 -46.15
N THR A 208 -14.30 23.68 -45.14
CA THR A 208 -14.15 22.24 -44.95
C THR A 208 -14.75 21.46 -46.12
N GLN A 209 -15.93 21.86 -46.60
CA GLN A 209 -16.55 21.28 -47.79
C GLN A 209 -15.69 21.46 -49.04
N ALA A 210 -15.11 22.65 -49.23
CA ALA A 210 -14.23 22.97 -50.35
C ALA A 210 -12.93 22.15 -50.29
N LEU A 211 -12.36 21.97 -49.09
CA LEU A 211 -11.18 21.14 -48.85
C LEU A 211 -11.36 19.73 -49.40
N TRP A 212 -12.52 19.10 -49.18
CA TRP A 212 -12.78 17.74 -49.66
C TRP A 212 -12.63 17.58 -51.17
N HIS A 213 -12.92 18.62 -51.96
CA HIS A 213 -12.72 18.59 -53.41
C HIS A 213 -11.25 18.61 -53.83
N THR A 214 -10.36 19.11 -52.97
CA THR A 214 -8.92 19.18 -53.23
C THR A 214 -8.16 17.92 -52.83
N LEU A 215 -8.75 17.06 -51.98
CA LEU A 215 -8.14 15.82 -51.50
C LEU A 215 -8.45 14.63 -52.41
N SER A 216 -7.56 13.64 -52.42
CA SER A 216 -7.79 12.35 -53.10
C SER A 216 -8.92 11.55 -52.42
N SER A 217 -9.52 10.58 -53.13
CA SER A 217 -10.63 9.78 -52.60
C SER A 217 -10.28 9.08 -51.27
N ARG A 218 -9.09 8.45 -51.18
CA ARG A 218 -8.64 7.76 -49.95
C ARG A 218 -8.45 8.70 -48.77
N GLN A 219 -7.89 9.89 -48.98
CA GLN A 219 -7.72 10.89 -47.91
C GLN A 219 -9.08 11.40 -47.43
N ARG A 220 -10.01 11.61 -48.37
CA ARG A 220 -11.37 12.03 -48.04
C ARG A 220 -12.12 10.98 -47.22
N ASP A 221 -11.98 9.70 -47.56
CA ASP A 221 -12.65 8.63 -46.83
C ASP A 221 -12.16 8.51 -45.37
N VAL A 222 -10.91 8.90 -45.08
CA VAL A 222 -10.34 8.90 -43.73
C VAL A 222 -10.64 10.18 -42.95
N LEU A 223 -10.59 11.35 -43.62
CA LEU A 223 -10.65 12.67 -42.96
C LEU A 223 -12.03 13.30 -42.94
N CYS A 224 -12.95 12.87 -43.81
CA CYS A 224 -14.29 13.40 -43.81
C CYS A 224 -15.01 12.86 -42.58
N THR A 225 -15.11 13.67 -41.54
CA THR A 225 -15.95 13.40 -40.36
C THR A 225 -16.85 14.63 -40.15
N PRO A 226 -18.05 14.45 -39.56
CA PRO A 226 -18.91 15.58 -39.23
C PRO A 226 -18.33 16.49 -38.14
N ALA A 227 -17.37 15.99 -37.35
CA ALA A 227 -16.74 16.72 -36.26
C ALA A 227 -15.68 17.73 -36.76
N HIS A 228 -14.90 17.38 -37.79
CA HIS A 228 -13.82 18.25 -38.28
C HIS A 228 -14.34 19.60 -38.81
N ARG A 229 -13.73 20.70 -38.36
CA ARG A 229 -13.85 22.04 -38.95
C ARG A 229 -12.47 22.59 -39.30
N LEU A 230 -12.24 22.91 -40.57
CA LEU A 230 -10.97 23.46 -41.04
C LEU A 230 -10.76 24.87 -40.48
N LEU A 231 -9.67 25.06 -39.73
CA LEU A 231 -9.23 26.35 -39.19
C LEU A 231 -8.13 26.99 -40.05
N GLN A 232 -7.20 26.18 -40.57
CA GLN A 232 -6.11 26.67 -41.40
C GLN A 232 -5.57 25.58 -42.36
N ASP A 233 -5.23 26.00 -43.57
CA ASP A 233 -4.53 25.19 -44.57
C ASP A 233 -3.14 25.76 -44.89
N SER A 234 -2.15 24.88 -45.05
CA SER A 234 -0.82 25.24 -45.55
C SER A 234 -0.79 25.80 -46.97
N GLN A 235 -1.82 25.56 -47.79
CA GLN A 235 -1.93 26.20 -49.10
C GLN A 235 -2.16 27.72 -49.00
N ASP A 236 -2.86 28.17 -47.96
CA ASP A 236 -3.12 29.59 -47.72
C ASP A 236 -1.92 30.28 -47.05
N ILE A 237 -1.30 29.61 -46.07
CA ILE A 237 -0.09 30.09 -45.37
C ILE A 237 0.96 28.97 -45.41
N PRO A 238 1.98 29.06 -46.28
CA PRO A 238 2.90 27.97 -46.54
C PRO A 238 3.82 27.68 -45.34
N VAL A 239 3.84 26.42 -44.91
CA VAL A 239 4.74 25.90 -43.88
C VAL A 239 5.36 24.59 -44.33
N THR A 240 6.62 24.39 -43.98
CA THR A 240 7.36 23.14 -44.19
C THR A 240 7.53 22.43 -42.86
N VAL A 241 7.34 21.11 -42.86
CA VAL A 241 7.52 20.27 -41.67
C VAL A 241 8.91 19.63 -41.71
N THR A 242 9.57 19.53 -40.56
CA THR A 242 10.88 18.88 -40.40
C THR A 242 10.87 18.03 -39.13
N PRO A 243 11.40 16.77 -39.13
CA PRO A 243 12.07 16.06 -40.22
C PRO A 243 11.11 15.43 -41.26
N LEU A 244 9.83 15.30 -40.92
CA LEU A 244 8.80 14.73 -41.80
C LEU A 244 8.53 15.67 -42.98
N ARG A 245 8.76 15.23 -44.22
CA ARG A 245 8.44 16.02 -45.42
C ARG A 245 6.96 15.89 -45.78
N ALA A 246 6.10 16.50 -44.96
CA ALA A 246 4.68 16.63 -45.29
C ALA A 246 4.49 17.62 -46.46
N GLU A 247 3.64 17.27 -47.42
CA GLU A 247 3.33 18.09 -48.59
C GLU A 247 2.27 19.15 -48.28
N ARG A 248 1.38 18.88 -47.31
CA ARG A 248 0.32 19.77 -46.86
C ARG A 248 -0.01 19.53 -45.40
N VAL A 249 -0.19 20.61 -44.64
CA VAL A 249 -0.60 20.63 -43.24
C VAL A 249 -2.01 21.20 -43.14
N LEU A 250 -2.89 20.52 -42.40
CA LEU A 250 -4.27 20.93 -42.17
C LEU A 250 -4.50 21.01 -40.66
N LEU A 251 -5.02 22.14 -40.19
CA LEU A 251 -5.45 22.32 -38.81
C LEU A 251 -6.98 22.30 -38.75
N PHE A 252 -7.53 21.30 -38.08
CA PHE A 252 -8.93 21.23 -37.68
C PHE A 252 -9.12 21.76 -36.25
N ASP A 253 -10.36 21.87 -35.80
CA ASP A 253 -10.74 22.29 -34.44
C ASP A 253 -10.49 21.21 -33.37
N ASP A 254 -10.34 19.96 -33.77
CA ASP A 254 -10.09 18.80 -32.91
C ASP A 254 -8.76 18.09 -33.22
N ALA A 255 -8.22 18.22 -34.43
CA ALA A 255 -7.04 17.50 -34.87
C ALA A 255 -6.08 18.33 -35.74
N LEU A 256 -4.79 18.02 -35.63
CA LEU A 256 -3.75 18.44 -36.58
C LEU A 256 -3.46 17.30 -37.55
N VAL A 257 -3.44 17.57 -38.86
CA VAL A 257 -3.27 16.55 -39.89
C VAL A 257 -2.10 16.88 -40.82
N LEU A 258 -1.22 15.91 -41.03
CA LEU A 258 -0.11 15.97 -41.97
C LEU A 258 -0.36 15.01 -43.14
N LEU A 259 -0.29 15.52 -44.37
CA LEU A 259 -0.43 14.73 -45.59
C LEU A 259 0.95 14.47 -46.22
N GLN A 260 1.29 13.19 -46.40
CA GLN A 260 2.54 12.77 -47.05
C GLN A 260 2.22 11.76 -48.16
N GLY A 261 2.07 12.26 -49.40
CA GLY A 261 1.63 11.44 -50.53
C GLY A 261 0.25 10.82 -50.28
N HIS A 262 0.20 9.50 -50.06
CA HIS A 262 -1.04 8.78 -49.75
C HIS A 262 -1.28 8.53 -48.25
N SER A 263 -0.31 8.78 -47.37
CA SER A 263 -0.49 8.62 -45.92
C SER A 263 -1.10 9.88 -45.29
N VAL A 264 -1.92 9.65 -44.27
CA VAL A 264 -2.58 10.69 -43.46
C VAL A 264 -2.16 10.45 -42.02
N HIS A 265 -1.45 11.41 -41.44
CA HIS A 265 -1.07 11.39 -40.03
C HIS A 265 -1.97 12.37 -39.29
N THR A 266 -2.70 11.88 -38.29
CA THR A 266 -3.69 12.67 -37.52
C THR A 266 -3.27 12.68 -36.05
N PHE A 267 -3.18 13.88 -35.46
CA PHE A 267 -2.82 14.12 -34.07
C PHE A 267 -3.97 14.81 -33.33
N ASP A 268 -4.41 14.25 -32.20
CA ASP A 268 -5.43 14.87 -31.33
C ASP A 268 -4.82 16.10 -30.64
N LEU A 269 -5.45 17.26 -30.81
CA LEU A 269 -4.95 18.52 -30.25
C LEU A 269 -4.81 18.52 -28.72
N LYS A 270 -5.55 17.67 -28.00
CA LYS A 270 -5.40 17.52 -26.53
C LYS A 270 -3.97 17.10 -26.15
N LEU A 271 -3.32 16.33 -27.03
CA LEU A 271 -2.00 15.75 -26.84
C LEU A 271 -0.93 16.41 -27.75
N VAL A 272 -1.14 17.67 -28.13
CA VAL A 272 -0.15 18.46 -28.89
C VAL A 272 0.37 19.60 -28.02
N TRP A 273 1.68 19.63 -27.77
CA TRP A 273 2.36 20.73 -27.09
C TRP A 273 3.09 21.59 -28.10
N VAL A 274 3.03 22.91 -27.90
CA VAL A 274 3.66 23.91 -28.77
C VAL A 274 4.79 24.56 -27.98
N GLU A 275 6.02 24.43 -28.46
CA GLU A 275 7.19 25.07 -27.87
C GLU A 275 7.76 26.12 -28.85
N PRO A 276 8.09 27.34 -28.37
CA PRO A 276 8.71 28.34 -29.22
C PRO A 276 10.10 27.87 -29.65
N GLY A 277 10.41 27.98 -30.96
CA GLY A 277 11.74 27.68 -31.47
C GLY A 277 12.75 28.79 -31.13
N GLN A 278 14.03 28.45 -31.15
CA GLN A 278 15.11 29.44 -30.95
C GLN A 278 15.15 30.50 -32.06
N ASP A 279 14.72 30.13 -33.28
CA ASP A 279 14.60 31.01 -34.44
C ASP A 279 13.18 31.56 -34.61
N ARG A 280 13.05 32.85 -34.97
CA ARG A 280 11.76 33.52 -35.22
C ARG A 280 10.91 32.91 -36.34
N CYS A 281 11.46 31.95 -37.09
CA CYS A 281 10.81 31.30 -38.23
C CYS A 281 10.48 29.82 -38.00
N MET A 282 10.67 29.30 -36.78
CA MET A 282 10.43 27.90 -36.42
C MET A 282 9.75 27.79 -35.05
N PHE A 283 8.83 26.83 -34.90
CA PHE A 283 8.34 26.38 -33.59
C PHE A 283 8.23 24.86 -33.58
N HIS A 284 8.37 24.27 -32.40
CA HIS A 284 8.38 22.83 -32.19
C HIS A 284 7.01 22.36 -31.73
N LEU A 285 6.59 21.21 -32.25
CA LEU A 285 5.41 20.50 -31.83
C LEU A 285 5.82 19.16 -31.24
N LEU A 286 5.40 18.92 -30.00
CA LEU A 286 5.60 17.65 -29.32
C LEU A 286 4.28 16.90 -29.28
N THR A 287 4.30 15.64 -29.72
CA THR A 287 3.19 14.69 -29.64
C THR A 287 3.66 13.43 -28.91
N PRO A 288 2.77 12.49 -28.56
CA PRO A 288 3.16 11.29 -27.81
C PRO A 288 4.26 10.43 -28.43
N GLU A 289 4.36 10.40 -29.76
CA GLU A 289 5.31 9.54 -30.49
C GLU A 289 6.25 10.31 -31.42
N GLU A 290 5.85 11.52 -31.83
CA GLU A 290 6.55 12.28 -32.86
C GLU A 290 6.86 13.70 -32.35
N GLU A 291 8.09 14.14 -32.59
CA GLU A 291 8.53 15.51 -32.38
C GLU A 291 8.90 16.10 -33.75
N PHE A 292 8.26 17.20 -34.13
CA PHE A 292 8.50 17.85 -35.42
C PHE A 292 8.35 19.36 -35.34
N SER A 293 9.00 20.07 -36.26
CA SER A 293 9.02 21.53 -36.30
C SER A 293 8.31 22.02 -37.55
N LEU A 294 7.46 23.04 -37.38
CA LEU A 294 6.87 23.79 -38.48
C LEU A 294 7.75 25.02 -38.76
N CYS A 295 8.14 25.19 -40.02
CA CYS A 295 8.97 26.30 -40.48
C CYS A 295 8.26 27.07 -41.59
N SER A 296 8.23 28.40 -41.49
CA SER A 296 7.72 29.29 -42.52
C SER A 296 8.87 30.13 -43.10
N LYS A 297 8.77 30.45 -44.41
CA LYS A 297 9.69 31.42 -45.04
C LYS A 297 9.40 32.85 -44.60
N ASP A 298 8.18 33.12 -44.15
CA ASP A 298 7.72 34.41 -43.69
C ASP A 298 7.46 34.38 -42.16
N PRO A 299 8.08 35.28 -41.37
CA PRO A 299 7.88 35.34 -39.93
C PRO A 299 6.44 35.68 -39.54
N GLN A 300 5.67 36.41 -40.36
CA GLN A 300 4.25 36.66 -40.05
C GLN A 300 3.40 35.40 -40.20
N GLY A 301 3.64 34.61 -41.27
CA GLY A 301 3.05 33.28 -41.43
C GLY A 301 3.38 32.34 -40.27
N GLN A 302 4.60 32.39 -39.73
CA GLN A 302 5.00 31.57 -38.58
C GLN A 302 4.20 31.91 -37.32
N VAL A 303 4.13 33.21 -36.99
CA VAL A 303 3.37 33.69 -35.82
C VAL A 303 1.88 33.35 -35.97
N ALA A 304 1.33 33.46 -37.19
CA ALA A 304 -0.05 33.08 -37.47
C ALA A 304 -0.30 31.59 -37.20
N TRP A 305 0.58 30.70 -37.66
CA TRP A 305 0.47 29.27 -37.40
C TRP A 305 0.63 28.92 -35.92
N GLN A 306 1.66 29.44 -35.27
CA GLN A 306 1.89 29.21 -33.84
C GLN A 306 0.67 29.64 -33.03
N TRP A 307 0.15 30.84 -33.30
CA TRP A 307 -1.02 31.35 -32.61
C TRP A 307 -2.27 30.50 -32.87
N LYS A 308 -2.54 30.14 -34.14
CA LYS A 308 -3.71 29.31 -34.49
C LYS A 308 -3.67 27.92 -33.86
N VAL A 309 -2.51 27.25 -33.87
CA VAL A 309 -2.35 25.94 -33.23
C VAL A 309 -2.52 26.05 -31.72
N THR A 310 -1.86 27.01 -31.06
CA THR A 310 -1.99 27.20 -29.61
C THR A 310 -3.44 27.50 -29.21
N GLN A 311 -4.15 28.34 -29.96
CA GLN A 311 -5.56 28.64 -29.70
C GLN A 311 -6.46 27.41 -29.89
N ALA A 312 -6.26 26.65 -30.98
CA ALA A 312 -7.02 25.43 -31.22
C ALA A 312 -6.83 24.44 -30.06
N VAL A 313 -5.58 24.21 -29.62
CA VAL A 313 -5.27 23.36 -28.44
C VAL A 313 -6.00 23.85 -27.18
N CYS A 314 -5.96 25.15 -26.89
CA CYS A 314 -6.65 25.72 -25.73
C CYS A 314 -8.17 25.50 -25.77
N GLN A 315 -8.78 25.67 -26.94
CA GLN A 315 -10.22 25.45 -27.13
C GLN A 315 -10.58 23.97 -26.97
N THR A 316 -9.80 23.05 -27.55
CA THR A 316 -10.02 21.60 -27.40
C THR A 316 -9.92 21.16 -25.95
N LEU A 317 -8.96 21.70 -25.18
CA LEU A 317 -8.78 21.38 -23.76
C LEU A 317 -9.92 21.91 -22.87
N ARG A 318 -10.46 23.10 -23.18
CA ARG A 318 -11.59 23.70 -22.45
C ARG A 318 -12.94 23.04 -22.77
N ARG A 319 -13.02 22.26 -23.86
CA ARG A 319 -14.28 21.75 -24.44
C ARG A 319 -15.32 22.84 -24.70
N LYS A 320 -14.87 24.07 -24.95
CA LYS A 320 -15.70 25.23 -25.29
C LYS A 320 -15.09 25.91 -26.52
N LYS A 321 -15.92 26.18 -27.52
CA LYS A 321 -15.55 27.05 -28.64
C LYS A 321 -15.63 28.50 -28.13
N ASP A 322 -14.52 29.23 -28.17
CA ASP A 322 -14.50 30.64 -27.75
C ASP A 322 -15.23 31.53 -28.77
N PHE A 323 -15.83 32.63 -28.33
CA PHE A 323 -16.56 33.57 -29.18
C PHE A 323 -15.92 34.96 -29.08
N PRO A 324 -15.36 35.53 -30.17
CA PRO A 324 -15.14 34.94 -31.51
C PRO A 324 -14.05 33.86 -31.53
N VAL A 325 -14.20 32.86 -32.40
CA VAL A 325 -13.31 31.67 -32.44
C VAL A 325 -11.89 32.04 -32.83
N LEU A 326 -11.68 33.17 -33.53
CA LEU A 326 -10.37 33.76 -33.86
C LEU A 326 -10.51 35.29 -34.07
N GLY A 327 -10.56 36.07 -32.98
CA GLY A 327 -10.59 37.55 -33.02
C GLY A 327 -9.29 38.20 -32.53
N ALA A 328 -8.88 39.28 -33.18
CA ALA A 328 -7.75 40.10 -32.74
C ALA A 328 -8.10 40.82 -31.42
N GLY A 329 -7.51 40.40 -30.29
CA GLY A 329 -7.63 41.17 -29.05
C GLY A 329 -7.44 40.43 -27.73
N LEU A 330 -7.39 39.10 -27.70
CA LEU A 330 -7.10 38.33 -26.48
C LEU A 330 -5.67 37.78 -26.55
N GLU A 331 -4.88 38.06 -25.51
CA GLU A 331 -3.58 37.40 -25.35
C GLU A 331 -3.79 35.88 -25.36
N PRO A 332 -2.95 35.12 -26.09
CA PRO A 332 -3.11 33.69 -26.16
C PRO A 332 -2.98 33.11 -24.75
N SER A 333 -4.06 32.56 -24.21
CA SER A 333 -3.97 31.83 -22.95
C SER A 333 -3.01 30.66 -23.13
N GLU A 334 -2.03 30.53 -22.24
CA GLU A 334 -1.10 29.43 -22.28
C GLU A 334 -1.82 28.11 -21.94
N PRO A 335 -1.65 27.04 -22.75
CA PRO A 335 -2.22 25.75 -22.43
C PRO A 335 -1.51 25.17 -21.20
N PRO A 336 -2.22 24.41 -20.34
CA PRO A 336 -1.60 23.78 -19.18
C PRO A 336 -0.50 22.81 -19.62
N THR A 337 0.62 22.84 -18.90
CA THR A 337 1.80 22.01 -19.17
C THR A 337 1.53 20.53 -18.93
N CYS A 338 0.81 20.23 -17.84
CA CYS A 338 0.28 18.91 -17.53
C CYS A 338 -1.16 18.76 -18.03
N ARG A 339 -1.48 17.64 -18.68
CA ARG A 339 -2.80 17.40 -19.28
C ARG A 339 -3.24 15.96 -19.05
N CYS A 340 -4.55 15.73 -18.91
CA CYS A 340 -5.08 14.38 -18.83
C CYS A 340 -5.64 13.93 -20.18
N GLY A 341 -5.28 12.73 -20.61
CA GLY A 341 -5.71 12.19 -21.89
C GLY A 341 -5.47 10.70 -22.04
N ALA A 342 -6.11 10.13 -23.05
CA ALA A 342 -5.94 8.74 -23.44
C ALA A 342 -5.22 8.69 -24.80
N TYR A 343 -4.22 7.83 -24.94
CA TYR A 343 -3.51 7.62 -26.21
C TYR A 343 -3.15 6.16 -26.38
N THR A 344 -3.36 5.63 -27.58
CA THR A 344 -2.88 4.30 -27.98
C THR A 344 -1.65 4.46 -28.84
N PHE A 345 -0.53 3.95 -28.34
CA PHE A 345 0.75 3.99 -29.02
C PHE A 345 0.75 3.08 -30.26
N ARG A 346 1.23 3.59 -31.38
CA ARG A 346 1.29 2.93 -32.68
C ARG A 346 2.72 2.58 -33.09
N ALA A 347 3.69 3.37 -32.64
CA ALA A 347 5.10 3.17 -32.95
C ALA A 347 5.61 1.81 -32.40
N GLU A 348 6.60 1.25 -33.08
CA GLU A 348 7.35 0.10 -32.57
C GLU A 348 8.22 0.56 -31.38
N GLY A 349 8.10 -0.12 -30.25
CA GLY A 349 8.78 0.27 -29.03
C GLY A 349 8.19 -0.40 -27.79
N ARG A 350 8.59 0.09 -26.61
CA ARG A 350 8.16 -0.45 -25.31
C ARG A 350 6.64 -0.44 -25.13
N PHE A 351 5.98 0.59 -25.64
CA PHE A 351 4.55 0.79 -25.50
C PHE A 351 3.77 0.43 -26.76
N SER A 352 4.35 -0.32 -27.71
CA SER A 352 3.67 -0.63 -28.96
C SER A 352 2.29 -1.25 -28.73
N GLN A 353 1.25 -0.64 -29.34
CA GLN A 353 -0.17 -1.01 -29.20
C GLN A 353 -0.76 -0.85 -27.79
N ALA A 354 0.01 -0.32 -26.83
CA ALA A 354 -0.48 -0.06 -25.48
C ALA A 354 -1.31 1.22 -25.44
N THR A 355 -2.32 1.25 -24.58
CA THR A 355 -3.14 2.42 -24.32
C THR A 355 -2.79 2.99 -22.95
N TYR A 356 -2.32 4.23 -22.93
CA TYR A 356 -2.11 5.00 -21.71
C TYR A 356 -3.27 5.95 -21.48
N GLU A 357 -3.80 5.95 -20.26
CA GLU A 357 -4.85 6.84 -19.77
C GLU A 357 -4.35 7.50 -18.48
N GLY A 358 -4.15 8.81 -18.50
CA GLY A 358 -3.61 9.49 -17.33
C GLY A 358 -3.09 10.88 -17.63
N GLU A 359 -2.22 11.36 -16.75
CA GLU A 359 -1.52 12.62 -16.87
C GLU A 359 -0.36 12.55 -17.88
N TRP A 360 -0.14 13.65 -18.60
CA TRP A 360 0.88 13.81 -19.62
C TRP A 360 1.62 15.12 -19.40
N TYR A 361 2.93 15.11 -19.67
CA TYR A 361 3.79 16.29 -19.64
C TYR A 361 4.69 16.29 -20.87
N GLY A 362 4.61 17.33 -21.70
CA GLY A 362 5.46 17.47 -22.90
C GLY A 362 5.42 16.27 -23.84
N GLY A 363 4.23 15.70 -24.09
CA GLY A 363 4.08 14.51 -24.93
C GLY A 363 4.44 13.19 -24.25
N ARG A 364 4.84 13.17 -22.97
CA ARG A 364 5.25 11.94 -22.28
C ARG A 364 4.29 11.59 -21.15
N PRO A 365 4.01 10.29 -20.91
CA PRO A 365 3.30 9.84 -19.70
C PRO A 365 3.95 10.43 -18.44
N HIS A 366 3.15 11.03 -17.57
CA HIS A 366 3.64 11.70 -16.36
C HIS A 366 2.59 11.61 -15.25
N GLY A 367 3.01 11.78 -13.99
CA GLY A 367 2.09 11.77 -12.85
C GLY A 367 1.29 10.46 -12.78
N LYS A 368 0.01 10.53 -12.41
CA LYS A 368 -0.81 9.33 -12.25
C LYS A 368 -1.35 8.85 -13.59
N GLY A 369 -1.23 7.54 -13.84
CA GLY A 369 -1.74 6.94 -15.06
C GLY A 369 -1.96 5.45 -15.01
N THR A 370 -2.61 4.95 -16.06
CA THR A 370 -2.88 3.54 -16.31
C THR A 370 -2.42 3.20 -17.72
N LEU A 371 -1.60 2.16 -17.84
CA LEU A 371 -1.04 1.67 -19.10
C LEU A 371 -1.50 0.23 -19.33
N LYS A 372 -2.27 0.00 -20.39
CA LYS A 372 -2.87 -1.30 -20.74
C LYS A 372 -2.28 -1.80 -22.06
N TRP A 373 -1.74 -3.01 -22.09
CA TRP A 373 -1.22 -3.63 -23.30
C TRP A 373 -2.25 -4.60 -23.91
N PRO A 374 -2.21 -4.86 -25.24
CA PRO A 374 -3.12 -5.79 -25.90
C PRO A 374 -2.97 -7.25 -25.44
N ASP A 375 -1.80 -7.60 -24.91
CA ASP A 375 -1.51 -8.94 -24.39
C ASP A 375 -2.11 -9.17 -22.98
N GLY A 376 -2.82 -8.19 -22.43
CA GLY A 376 -3.46 -8.23 -21.12
C GLY A 376 -2.58 -7.73 -19.97
N ARG A 377 -1.31 -7.34 -20.23
CA ARG A 377 -0.51 -6.65 -19.21
C ARG A 377 -1.16 -5.32 -18.85
N ASN A 378 -1.04 -4.92 -17.59
CA ASN A 378 -1.52 -3.64 -17.10
C ASN A 378 -0.54 -3.06 -16.08
N HIS A 379 -0.35 -1.75 -16.08
CA HIS A 379 0.38 -1.02 -15.06
C HIS A 379 -0.42 0.20 -14.63
N VAL A 380 -0.69 0.32 -13.33
CA VAL A 380 -1.37 1.48 -12.73
C VAL A 380 -0.43 2.07 -11.69
N GLY A 381 -0.10 3.35 -11.80
CA GLY A 381 0.83 3.98 -10.87
C GLY A 381 1.28 5.36 -11.31
N ASP A 382 2.39 5.80 -10.71
CA ASP A 382 3.02 7.06 -11.08
C ASP A 382 3.98 6.88 -12.27
N PHE A 383 4.12 7.93 -13.07
CA PHE A 383 4.95 8.00 -14.24
C PHE A 383 5.79 9.28 -14.18
N CYS A 384 7.03 9.20 -14.66
CA CYS A 384 7.89 10.37 -14.81
C CYS A 384 8.63 10.28 -16.14
N GLN A 385 8.52 11.33 -16.97
CA GLN A 385 9.17 11.43 -18.28
C GLN A 385 8.94 10.20 -19.20
N GLY A 386 7.74 9.63 -19.14
CA GLY A 386 7.34 8.48 -19.96
C GLY A 386 7.72 7.11 -19.40
N LEU A 387 8.29 7.05 -18.19
CA LEU A 387 8.70 5.81 -17.53
C LEU A 387 7.92 5.61 -16.23
N GLU A 388 7.69 4.36 -15.85
CA GLU A 388 7.12 4.00 -14.56
C GLU A 388 8.02 4.53 -13.43
N HIS A 389 7.44 5.25 -12.48
CA HIS A 389 8.14 5.88 -11.37
C HIS A 389 7.30 5.80 -10.09
N GLY A 390 7.90 6.05 -8.92
CA GLY A 390 7.15 6.08 -7.67
C GLY A 390 6.47 4.74 -7.38
N PHE A 391 5.23 4.75 -6.91
CA PHE A 391 4.50 3.53 -6.64
C PHE A 391 3.69 3.07 -7.84
N GLY A 392 3.67 1.76 -8.09
CA GLY A 392 2.86 1.19 -9.16
C GLY A 392 2.52 -0.29 -8.96
N ILE A 393 1.38 -0.67 -9.50
CA ILE A 393 0.87 -2.03 -9.54
C ILE A 393 0.94 -2.53 -10.98
N ARG A 394 1.76 -3.56 -11.22
CA ARG A 394 1.84 -4.24 -12.51
C ARG A 394 1.13 -5.60 -12.45
N LEU A 395 0.25 -5.85 -13.40
CA LEU A 395 -0.39 -7.15 -13.64
C LEU A 395 0.18 -7.75 -14.92
N VAL A 396 0.66 -8.99 -14.83
CA VAL A 396 1.17 -9.74 -15.97
C VAL A 396 0.35 -11.03 -16.12
N PRO A 397 -0.41 -11.20 -17.22
CA PRO A 397 -1.16 -12.41 -17.47
C PRO A 397 -0.22 -13.59 -17.77
N GLN A 398 -0.64 -14.78 -17.35
CA GLN A 398 0.03 -16.05 -17.66
C GLN A 398 -0.80 -16.86 -18.67
N ALA A 399 -0.27 -18.01 -19.12
CA ALA A 399 -0.84 -18.79 -20.22
C ALA A 399 -2.31 -19.26 -20.04
N SER A 400 -2.85 -19.23 -18.81
CA SER A 400 -4.28 -19.45 -18.53
C SER A 400 -4.97 -18.11 -18.23
N GLU A 401 -6.10 -17.85 -18.89
CA GLU A 401 -6.83 -16.56 -18.84
C GLU A 401 -7.21 -16.07 -17.42
N ASP A 402 -7.27 -16.98 -16.43
CA ASP A 402 -7.65 -16.65 -15.04
C ASP A 402 -6.47 -16.43 -14.07
N LYS A 403 -5.21 -16.50 -14.54
CA LYS A 403 -4.03 -16.36 -13.67
C LYS A 403 -3.14 -15.20 -14.06
N PHE A 404 -2.82 -14.37 -13.06
CA PHE A 404 -1.98 -13.19 -13.20
C PHE A 404 -0.89 -13.18 -12.13
N ASP A 405 0.30 -12.73 -12.51
CA ASP A 405 1.30 -12.29 -11.56
C ASP A 405 1.02 -10.81 -11.23
N CYS A 406 0.92 -10.48 -9.95
CA CYS A 406 0.65 -9.13 -9.46
C CYS A 406 1.88 -8.60 -8.71
N TYR A 407 2.46 -7.51 -9.21
CA TYR A 407 3.63 -6.85 -8.66
C TYR A 407 3.20 -5.51 -8.06
N LYS A 408 3.32 -5.35 -6.76
CA LYS A 408 3.05 -4.10 -6.02
C LYS A 408 4.40 -3.58 -5.51
N CYS A 409 5.01 -2.63 -6.22
CA CYS A 409 6.40 -2.24 -5.99
C CYS A 409 6.61 -0.73 -6.18
N HIS A 410 7.77 -0.25 -5.72
CA HIS A 410 8.27 1.04 -6.19
C HIS A 410 9.00 0.86 -7.53
N TRP A 411 8.96 1.89 -8.36
CA TRP A 411 9.50 1.94 -9.69
C TRP A 411 10.44 3.13 -9.82
N ARG A 412 11.54 2.92 -10.53
CA ARG A 412 12.47 3.98 -10.90
C ARG A 412 12.91 3.72 -12.33
N GLU A 413 12.61 4.68 -13.20
CA GLU A 413 12.99 4.63 -14.62
C GLU A 413 12.51 3.37 -15.35
N GLY A 414 11.34 2.84 -14.95
CA GLY A 414 10.75 1.63 -15.53
C GLY A 414 11.24 0.30 -14.93
N SER A 415 12.18 0.34 -13.97
CA SER A 415 12.65 -0.84 -13.24
C SER A 415 12.05 -0.90 -11.84
N MET A 416 11.70 -2.11 -11.37
CA MET A 416 11.27 -2.31 -9.98
C MET A 416 12.46 -2.07 -9.05
N CYS A 417 12.23 -1.30 -7.98
CA CYS A 417 13.23 -0.97 -6.97
C CYS A 417 12.59 -0.91 -5.58
N GLY A 418 13.40 -1.01 -4.52
CA GLY A 418 12.93 -0.86 -3.14
C GLY A 418 12.02 -2.02 -2.70
N TYR A 419 11.25 -1.82 -1.63
CA TYR A 419 10.37 -2.85 -1.10
C TYR A 419 9.16 -3.10 -2.02
N GLY A 420 8.82 -4.37 -2.22
CA GLY A 420 7.73 -4.82 -3.08
C GLY A 420 7.06 -6.10 -2.58
N ILE A 421 5.80 -6.30 -3.00
CA ILE A 421 5.05 -7.54 -2.80
C ILE A 421 4.68 -8.09 -4.17
N CYS A 422 5.07 -9.33 -4.44
CA CYS A 422 4.73 -10.04 -5.68
C CYS A 422 3.89 -11.26 -5.36
N GLU A 423 2.67 -11.30 -5.87
CA GLU A 423 1.78 -12.45 -5.81
C GLU A 423 1.87 -13.17 -7.15
N TYR A 424 2.49 -14.35 -7.17
CA TYR A 424 2.65 -15.13 -8.38
C TYR A 424 1.41 -16.00 -8.65
N SER A 425 1.15 -16.25 -9.92
CA SER A 425 0.16 -17.20 -10.43
C SER A 425 0.38 -18.65 -9.94
N THR A 426 1.61 -18.98 -9.55
CA THR A 426 2.01 -20.25 -8.92
C THR A 426 1.49 -20.39 -7.48
N SER A 427 0.80 -19.36 -6.96
CA SER A 427 0.34 -19.28 -5.56
C SER A 427 1.50 -19.15 -4.55
N GLU A 428 2.63 -18.63 -5.02
CA GLU A 428 3.75 -18.15 -4.21
C GLU A 428 3.61 -16.63 -4.01
N VAL A 429 4.05 -16.14 -2.86
CA VAL A 429 4.07 -14.71 -2.53
C VAL A 429 5.47 -14.33 -2.10
N TYR A 430 6.06 -13.35 -2.78
CA TYR A 430 7.31 -12.74 -2.37
C TYR A 430 7.03 -11.39 -1.70
N LYS A 431 7.67 -11.14 -0.55
CA LYS A 431 7.63 -9.89 0.20
C LYS A 431 9.07 -9.49 0.51
N GLY A 432 9.62 -8.49 -0.16
CA GLY A 432 11.01 -8.14 0.02
C GLY A 432 11.48 -7.03 -0.90
N TYR A 433 12.79 -6.80 -0.91
CA TYR A 433 13.39 -5.73 -1.71
C TYR A 433 13.66 -6.17 -3.16
N PHE A 434 13.70 -5.17 -4.04
CA PHE A 434 14.00 -5.27 -5.46
C PHE A 434 15.10 -4.28 -5.84
N GLN A 435 15.92 -4.69 -6.80
CA GLN A 435 16.90 -3.82 -7.46
C GLN A 435 16.99 -4.22 -8.93
N GLU A 436 16.90 -3.24 -9.83
CA GLU A 436 16.92 -3.44 -11.29
C GLU A 436 15.93 -4.52 -11.77
N GLY A 437 14.72 -4.55 -11.19
CA GLY A 437 13.69 -5.52 -11.58
C GLY A 437 13.87 -6.92 -11.00
N LEU A 438 14.92 -7.18 -10.22
CA LEU A 438 15.22 -8.50 -9.64
C LEU A 438 15.09 -8.48 -8.11
N ARG A 439 14.74 -9.62 -7.52
CA ARG A 439 14.75 -9.80 -6.05
C ARG A 439 16.16 -9.53 -5.53
N HIS A 440 16.28 -8.66 -4.54
CA HIS A 440 17.56 -8.25 -3.98
C HIS A 440 17.40 -7.92 -2.50
N GLY A 441 18.46 -8.01 -1.70
CA GLY A 441 18.44 -7.70 -0.28
C GLY A 441 17.58 -8.68 0.52
N PHE A 442 16.98 -8.23 1.62
CA PHE A 442 16.12 -9.09 2.42
C PHE A 442 14.77 -9.38 1.75
N GLY A 443 14.30 -10.63 1.83
CA GLY A 443 12.98 -10.98 1.35
C GLY A 443 12.48 -12.34 1.85
N VAL A 444 11.16 -12.45 1.91
CA VAL A 444 10.43 -13.66 2.28
C VAL A 444 9.68 -14.17 1.06
N LEU A 445 9.89 -15.44 0.71
CA LEU A 445 9.13 -16.15 -0.31
C LEU A 445 8.33 -17.25 0.38
N GLU A 446 7.01 -17.19 0.28
CA GLU A 446 6.10 -18.14 0.91
C GLU A 446 5.16 -18.77 -0.11
N SER A 447 5.05 -20.10 -0.06
CA SER A 447 4.00 -20.82 -0.79
C SER A 447 2.70 -20.78 0.02
N THR A 448 1.56 -20.56 -0.63
CA THR A 448 0.27 -20.57 0.08
C THR A 448 -0.02 -21.92 0.76
N PRO A 449 -0.69 -21.94 1.93
CA PRO A 449 -0.94 -23.18 2.69
C PRO A 449 -1.76 -24.26 1.97
N GLN A 450 -2.40 -23.89 0.86
CA GLN A 450 -3.25 -24.75 0.04
C GLN A 450 -2.47 -25.49 -1.05
N THR A 451 -1.19 -25.18 -1.21
CA THR A 451 -0.29 -25.90 -2.11
C THR A 451 0.13 -27.22 -1.47
N PRO A 452 0.28 -28.30 -2.27
CA PRO A 452 0.68 -29.60 -1.77
C PRO A 452 2.12 -29.64 -1.23
N GLN A 453 2.91 -28.58 -1.45
CA GLN A 453 4.32 -28.47 -1.06
C GLN A 453 4.64 -27.10 -0.46
N PRO A 454 4.19 -26.79 0.78
CA PRO A 454 4.41 -25.48 1.37
C PRO A 454 5.90 -25.31 1.74
N CYS A 455 6.60 -24.50 0.97
CA CYS A 455 7.95 -24.04 1.27
C CYS A 455 7.94 -22.56 1.64
N ARG A 456 8.69 -22.19 2.68
CA ARG A 456 8.93 -20.79 3.06
C ARG A 456 10.43 -20.53 3.16
N TYR A 457 10.90 -19.52 2.47
CA TYR A 457 12.27 -19.03 2.59
C TYR A 457 12.26 -17.59 3.11
N THR A 458 13.07 -17.32 4.13
CA THR A 458 13.27 -16.00 4.74
C THR A 458 14.77 -15.74 4.76
N GLY A 459 15.25 -14.78 3.97
CA GLY A 459 16.69 -14.58 3.87
C GLY A 459 17.09 -13.50 2.88
N HIS A 460 18.39 -13.45 2.60
CA HIS A 460 18.96 -12.53 1.65
C HIS A 460 18.84 -13.07 0.20
N TRP A 461 18.70 -12.13 -0.73
CA TRP A 461 18.54 -12.33 -2.16
C TRP A 461 19.55 -11.48 -2.92
N GLU A 462 20.10 -12.01 -3.99
CA GLU A 462 20.99 -11.28 -4.87
C GLU A 462 20.67 -11.65 -6.33
N ARG A 463 20.29 -10.63 -7.12
CA ARG A 463 19.97 -10.77 -8.55
C ARG A 463 18.98 -11.90 -8.84
N GLY A 464 17.95 -12.03 -8.00
CA GLY A 464 16.89 -13.02 -8.17
C GLY A 464 17.15 -14.38 -7.53
N GLN A 465 18.34 -14.63 -6.98
CA GLN A 465 18.75 -15.91 -6.39
C GLN A 465 18.94 -15.79 -4.88
N ARG A 466 18.74 -16.88 -4.13
CA ARG A 466 19.03 -16.92 -2.69
C ARG A 466 20.54 -16.83 -2.45
N SER A 467 20.94 -15.93 -1.56
CA SER A 467 22.35 -15.73 -1.18
C SER A 467 22.47 -15.31 0.28
N GLY A 468 23.67 -15.42 0.86
CA GLY A 468 23.93 -14.96 2.23
C GLY A 468 23.22 -15.81 3.30
N TYR A 469 22.98 -15.24 4.47
CA TYR A 469 22.27 -15.92 5.56
C TYR A 469 20.77 -16.00 5.27
N GLY A 470 20.18 -17.18 5.46
CA GLY A 470 18.76 -17.41 5.23
C GLY A 470 18.24 -18.71 5.85
N VAL A 471 16.94 -18.71 6.11
CA VAL A 471 16.21 -19.83 6.71
C VAL A 471 15.19 -20.37 5.72
N GLN A 472 15.18 -21.69 5.53
CA GLN A 472 14.19 -22.39 4.71
C GLN A 472 13.42 -23.39 5.57
N ASP A 473 12.09 -23.27 5.56
CA ASP A 473 11.16 -24.27 6.07
C ASP A 473 10.66 -25.12 4.89
N ASP A 474 10.96 -26.42 4.92
CA ASP A 474 10.44 -27.42 3.97
C ASP A 474 9.34 -28.22 4.66
N GLY A 475 8.09 -27.91 4.31
CA GLY A 475 6.92 -28.59 4.87
C GLY A 475 6.76 -30.05 4.44
N ASP A 476 7.35 -30.46 3.32
CA ASP A 476 7.25 -31.84 2.81
C ASP A 476 8.19 -32.78 3.57
N ARG A 477 9.42 -32.31 3.79
CA ARG A 477 10.43 -33.07 4.56
C ARG A 477 10.24 -32.93 6.06
N GLY A 478 9.51 -31.91 6.51
CA GLY A 478 9.47 -31.53 7.92
C GLY A 478 10.86 -31.08 8.39
N GLU A 479 11.61 -30.40 7.54
CA GLU A 479 12.99 -29.97 7.81
C GLU A 479 13.09 -28.45 7.77
N ARG A 480 13.85 -27.88 8.69
CA ARG A 480 14.29 -26.49 8.68
C ARG A 480 15.77 -26.42 8.43
N TYR A 481 16.19 -25.63 7.44
CA TYR A 481 17.58 -25.25 7.23
C TYR A 481 17.82 -23.81 7.69
N ILE A 482 18.84 -23.60 8.51
CA ILE A 482 19.31 -22.30 9.00
C ILE A 482 20.79 -22.19 8.59
N GLY A 483 21.13 -21.30 7.66
CA GLY A 483 22.52 -21.18 7.26
C GLY A 483 22.78 -20.32 6.04
N MET A 484 23.95 -20.53 5.45
CA MET A 484 24.40 -19.73 4.31
C MET A 484 23.88 -20.30 2.98
N TRP A 485 23.66 -19.40 2.04
CA TRP A 485 23.13 -19.66 0.70
C TRP A 485 24.05 -19.03 -0.35
N GLN A 486 24.16 -19.69 -1.50
CA GLN A 486 24.84 -19.16 -2.67
C GLN A 486 24.17 -19.69 -3.93
N ALA A 487 23.71 -18.80 -4.80
CA ALA A 487 23.10 -19.14 -6.09
C ALA A 487 22.00 -20.22 -5.97
N ASP A 488 21.04 -20.01 -5.07
CA ASP A 488 19.93 -20.93 -4.80
C ASP A 488 20.31 -22.29 -4.19
N GLN A 489 21.55 -22.48 -3.75
CA GLN A 489 22.01 -23.72 -3.12
C GLN A 489 22.49 -23.47 -1.69
N ARG A 490 22.32 -24.45 -0.81
CA ARG A 490 22.92 -24.44 0.53
C ARG A 490 24.44 -24.48 0.40
N HIS A 491 25.11 -23.54 1.03
CA HIS A 491 26.56 -23.36 0.96
C HIS A 491 27.10 -22.95 2.32
N GLY A 492 28.37 -23.22 2.61
CA GLY A 492 29.02 -22.78 3.83
C GLY A 492 28.39 -23.42 5.09
N PRO A 493 28.55 -22.80 6.26
CA PRO A 493 27.98 -23.35 7.49
C PRO A 493 26.44 -23.40 7.45
N GLY A 494 25.86 -24.45 8.04
CA GLY A 494 24.43 -24.70 8.11
C GLY A 494 24.03 -25.55 9.31
N VAL A 495 22.83 -25.28 9.84
CA VAL A 495 22.14 -26.12 10.82
C VAL A 495 20.83 -26.62 10.18
N VAL A 496 20.58 -27.92 10.28
CA VAL A 496 19.31 -28.54 9.87
C VAL A 496 18.62 -29.08 11.10
N VAL A 497 17.34 -28.77 11.26
CA VAL A 497 16.48 -29.30 12.34
C VAL A 497 15.31 -30.00 11.69
N THR A 498 15.08 -31.26 12.07
CA THR A 498 13.92 -32.03 11.58
C THR A 498 12.79 -31.98 12.59
N GLN A 499 11.55 -32.20 12.14
CA GLN A 499 10.37 -32.32 13.00
C GLN A 499 10.49 -33.44 14.02
N ALA A 500 11.31 -34.45 13.71
CA ALA A 500 11.58 -35.59 14.59
C ALA A 500 12.53 -35.22 15.75
N GLY A 501 13.13 -34.01 15.71
CA GLY A 501 14.04 -33.51 16.74
C GLY A 501 15.52 -33.78 16.45
N VAL A 502 15.84 -34.39 15.30
CA VAL A 502 17.23 -34.59 14.85
C VAL A 502 17.81 -33.26 14.39
N CYS A 503 18.98 -32.91 14.90
CA CYS A 503 19.68 -31.68 14.53
C CYS A 503 21.05 -32.00 13.95
N TYR A 504 21.36 -31.42 12.80
CA TYR A 504 22.68 -31.48 12.19
C TYR A 504 23.29 -30.10 12.11
N GLN A 505 24.56 -29.94 12.51
CA GLN A 505 25.35 -28.74 12.33
C GLN A 505 26.62 -29.10 11.54
N GLY A 506 26.85 -28.45 10.41
CA GLY A 506 28.06 -28.70 9.63
C GLY A 506 28.19 -27.76 8.44
N THR A 507 29.05 -28.11 7.49
CA THR A 507 29.28 -27.32 6.27
C THR A 507 28.55 -27.95 5.08
N PHE A 508 28.01 -27.11 4.20
CA PHE A 508 27.30 -27.46 2.98
C PHE A 508 28.06 -26.94 1.76
N GLN A 509 28.05 -27.71 0.68
CA GLN A 509 28.54 -27.29 -0.62
C GLN A 509 27.60 -27.83 -1.69
N ALA A 510 26.90 -26.93 -2.39
CA ALA A 510 25.93 -27.26 -3.43
C ALA A 510 24.89 -28.28 -2.93
N ASP A 511 24.21 -27.94 -1.82
CA ASP A 511 23.19 -28.76 -1.15
C ASP A 511 23.67 -30.06 -0.50
N LYS A 512 24.97 -30.36 -0.53
CA LYS A 512 25.53 -31.57 0.06
C LYS A 512 26.32 -31.27 1.33
N MET A 513 26.14 -32.10 2.35
CA MET A 513 26.93 -32.04 3.58
C MET A 513 28.38 -32.41 3.28
N VAL A 514 29.33 -31.64 3.80
CA VAL A 514 30.77 -31.88 3.61
C VAL A 514 31.56 -31.50 4.87
N GLY A 515 32.60 -32.28 5.16
CA GLY A 515 33.58 -31.94 6.19
C GLY A 515 33.14 -32.33 7.62
N PRO A 516 33.73 -31.74 8.65
CA PRO A 516 33.37 -32.03 10.04
C PRO A 516 31.98 -31.47 10.35
N GLY A 517 31.22 -32.24 11.13
CA GLY A 517 29.88 -31.86 11.58
C GLY A 517 29.52 -32.52 12.90
N ILE A 518 28.39 -32.07 13.44
CA ILE A 518 27.79 -32.53 14.67
C ILE A 518 26.37 -32.99 14.33
N LEU A 519 26.00 -34.20 14.75
CA LEU A 519 24.65 -34.74 14.63
C LEU A 519 24.12 -35.03 16.04
N LEU A 520 23.00 -34.43 16.39
CA LEU A 520 22.23 -34.73 17.60
C LEU A 520 21.01 -35.56 17.19
N CYS A 521 20.92 -36.75 17.76
CA CYS A 521 19.79 -37.65 17.58
C CYS A 521 18.65 -37.33 18.55
N GLU A 522 17.47 -37.90 18.31
CA GLU A 522 16.27 -37.70 19.14
C GLU A 522 16.45 -38.13 20.60
N ASP A 523 17.35 -39.10 20.85
CA ASP A 523 17.64 -39.63 22.16
C ASP A 523 18.65 -38.78 22.96
N ASP A 524 19.07 -37.62 22.44
CA ASP A 524 20.20 -36.79 22.91
C ASP A 524 21.59 -37.43 22.69
N SER A 525 21.69 -38.48 21.87
CA SER A 525 23.00 -38.99 21.44
C SER A 525 23.68 -38.01 20.48
N LEU A 526 24.94 -37.70 20.77
CA LEU A 526 25.75 -36.74 20.02
C LEU A 526 26.80 -37.48 19.20
N TYR A 527 26.80 -37.31 17.88
CA TYR A 527 27.89 -37.74 17.01
C TYR A 527 28.70 -36.54 16.51
N GLU A 528 30.01 -36.56 16.74
CA GLU A 528 30.98 -35.62 16.19
C GLU A 528 31.86 -36.37 15.19
N GLY A 529 31.89 -35.96 13.93
CA GLY A 529 32.70 -36.65 12.93
C GLY A 529 32.64 -36.02 11.55
N THR A 530 33.24 -36.68 10.56
CA THR A 530 33.26 -36.20 9.18
C THR A 530 32.15 -36.79 8.32
N PHE A 531 31.51 -35.93 7.54
CA PHE A 531 30.41 -36.24 6.64
C PHE A 531 30.86 -36.11 5.19
N THR A 532 30.44 -37.06 4.36
CA THR A 532 30.66 -37.04 2.91
C THR A 532 29.44 -36.55 2.17
N ARG A 533 29.64 -36.24 0.88
CA ARG A 533 28.60 -35.78 -0.05
C ARG A 533 27.40 -36.72 -0.20
N ASP A 534 27.56 -38.00 0.16
CA ASP A 534 26.54 -39.05 0.06
C ASP A 534 25.81 -39.30 1.40
N LEU A 535 25.93 -38.37 2.36
CA LEU A 535 25.32 -38.47 3.70
C LEU A 535 25.82 -39.69 4.51
N THR A 536 27.01 -40.20 4.19
CA THR A 536 27.60 -41.32 4.91
C THR A 536 28.64 -40.84 5.93
N PHE A 537 28.58 -41.45 7.12
CA PHE A 537 29.62 -41.34 8.15
C PHE A 537 30.90 -41.99 7.63
N VAL A 538 31.97 -41.21 7.51
CA VAL A 538 33.26 -41.74 7.05
C VAL A 538 34.37 -41.17 7.91
N GLY A 539 35.24 -42.04 8.41
CA GLY A 539 36.47 -41.64 9.11
C GLY A 539 36.33 -41.68 10.63
N LYS A 540 37.17 -40.93 11.32
CA LYS A 540 37.18 -40.88 12.80
C LYS A 540 35.99 -40.07 13.29
N GLY A 541 35.29 -40.58 14.29
CA GLY A 541 34.20 -39.89 14.96
C GLY A 541 34.12 -40.25 16.44
N LYS A 542 33.26 -39.52 17.15
CA LYS A 542 32.97 -39.70 18.56
C LYS A 542 31.46 -39.66 18.77
N VAL A 543 30.89 -40.71 19.34
CA VAL A 543 29.51 -40.72 19.82
C VAL A 543 29.51 -40.52 21.33
N THR A 544 28.77 -39.55 21.83
CA THR A 544 28.51 -39.37 23.27
C THR A 544 27.05 -39.69 23.54
N PHE A 545 26.80 -40.70 24.35
CA PHE A 545 25.46 -41.16 24.69
C PHE A 545 24.86 -40.32 25.84
N PRO A 546 23.53 -40.36 26.04
CA PRO A 546 22.84 -39.56 27.07
C PRO A 546 23.20 -39.94 28.51
N ASN A 547 23.78 -41.14 28.69
CA ASN A 547 24.29 -41.64 29.96
C ASN A 547 25.75 -41.23 30.23
N GLY A 548 26.36 -40.43 29.35
CA GLY A 548 27.73 -39.94 29.47
C GLY A 548 28.80 -40.88 28.89
N PHE A 549 28.44 -42.06 28.39
CA PHE A 549 29.41 -42.97 27.75
C PHE A 549 29.86 -42.41 26.41
N THR A 550 31.14 -42.61 26.07
CA THR A 550 31.70 -42.14 24.80
C THR A 550 32.24 -43.30 23.98
N LEU A 551 31.91 -43.33 22.68
CA LEU A 551 32.41 -44.29 21.71
C LEU A 551 33.25 -43.52 20.68
N GLU A 552 34.57 -43.68 20.75
CA GLU A 552 35.51 -43.09 19.79
C GLU A 552 36.01 -44.14 18.83
N GLY A 553 35.85 -43.92 17.53
CA GLY A 553 36.15 -44.95 16.54
C GLY A 553 36.17 -44.48 15.10
N SER A 554 36.44 -45.41 14.19
CA SER A 554 36.26 -45.21 12.77
C SER A 554 34.86 -45.69 12.35
N PHE A 555 34.10 -44.81 11.74
CA PHE A 555 32.73 -45.02 11.26
C PHE A 555 32.76 -45.15 9.74
N GLY A 556 32.02 -46.13 9.21
CA GLY A 556 31.90 -46.36 7.78
C GLY A 556 30.54 -46.97 7.42
N SER A 557 30.03 -46.62 6.24
CA SER A 557 28.88 -47.29 5.64
C SER A 557 29.37 -48.55 4.91
N GLY A 558 29.02 -49.74 5.42
CA GLY A 558 29.22 -50.99 4.69
C GLY A 558 28.04 -51.24 3.77
N ALA A 559 28.29 -51.58 2.51
CA ALA A 559 27.27 -51.87 1.51
C ALA A 559 26.25 -52.92 2.03
N GLY A 560 25.08 -52.46 2.47
CA GLY A 560 23.91 -53.31 2.76
C GLY A 560 23.75 -53.86 4.19
N ARG A 561 24.62 -53.54 5.16
CA ARG A 561 24.45 -53.99 6.57
C ARG A 561 24.78 -52.91 7.60
N GLY A 562 24.04 -51.80 7.58
CA GLY A 562 24.06 -50.81 8.67
C GLY A 562 25.40 -50.13 8.91
N LEU A 563 25.49 -49.43 10.04
CA LEU A 563 26.68 -48.68 10.46
C LEU A 563 27.73 -49.65 11.01
N HIS A 564 28.89 -49.75 10.36
CA HIS A 564 30.03 -50.47 10.91
C HIS A 564 30.93 -49.51 11.68
N THR A 565 31.19 -49.83 12.95
CA THR A 565 32.04 -49.04 13.83
C THR A 565 33.14 -49.92 14.42
N GLN A 566 34.37 -49.43 14.39
CA GLN A 566 35.50 -50.02 15.10
C GLN A 566 36.09 -48.94 16.00
N GLY A 567 35.93 -49.09 17.31
CA GLY A 567 36.27 -48.04 18.26
C GLY A 567 36.39 -48.54 19.69
N VAL A 568 36.83 -47.65 20.57
CA VAL A 568 36.93 -47.85 22.01
C VAL A 568 35.70 -47.22 22.66
N LEU A 569 34.94 -48.02 23.40
CA LEU A 569 33.86 -47.53 24.27
C LEU A 569 34.46 -47.22 25.63
N ASP A 570 34.51 -45.95 25.99
CA ASP A 570 34.90 -45.50 27.32
C ASP A 570 33.67 -45.42 28.23
N THR A 571 33.63 -46.33 29.21
CA THR A 571 32.64 -46.40 30.28
C THR A 571 33.21 -45.90 31.62
N ALA A 572 34.46 -45.47 31.66
CA ALA A 572 35.22 -45.11 32.86
C ALA A 572 35.38 -43.59 33.04
N ALA A 573 35.14 -42.78 32.00
CA ALA A 573 34.96 -41.35 32.16
C ALA A 573 33.95 -41.08 33.29
N LEU A 574 34.33 -40.29 34.30
CA LEU A 574 33.36 -39.62 35.18
C LEU A 574 32.28 -39.07 34.24
N PRO A 575 31.00 -39.46 34.38
CA PRO A 575 29.99 -39.05 33.43
C PRO A 575 30.12 -37.53 33.33
N PRO A 576 30.44 -36.97 32.14
CA PRO A 576 30.28 -35.53 31.97
C PRO A 576 28.86 -35.26 32.44
N ASP A 577 28.69 -34.28 33.33
CA ASP A 577 27.43 -34.02 34.03
C ASP A 577 26.30 -34.25 33.01
N PRO A 578 25.33 -35.18 33.22
CA PRO A 578 24.38 -35.58 32.18
C PRO A 578 23.55 -34.41 31.62
N GLY A 579 23.66 -33.22 32.22
CA GLY A 579 23.20 -31.95 31.65
C GLY A 579 24.08 -31.34 30.54
N SER A 580 25.35 -31.72 30.37
CA SER A 580 26.31 -31.10 29.44
C SER A 580 26.01 -31.38 27.96
N THR A 581 25.61 -32.60 27.60
CA THR A 581 25.11 -32.94 26.26
C THR A 581 23.73 -32.37 26.02
N ARG A 582 22.86 -32.34 27.04
CA ARG A 582 21.48 -31.82 26.96
C ARG A 582 21.40 -30.31 26.83
N LYS A 583 22.31 -29.58 27.50
CA LYS A 583 22.41 -28.11 27.48
C LYS A 583 23.27 -27.60 26.32
N ARG A 584 23.73 -28.47 25.43
CA ARG A 584 24.58 -28.08 24.30
C ARG A 584 23.77 -27.24 23.31
N GLN A 585 24.27 -26.05 23.00
CA GLN A 585 23.67 -25.11 22.07
C GLN A 585 24.36 -25.22 20.71
N LEU A 586 23.57 -25.27 19.63
CA LEU A 586 24.06 -25.31 18.25
C LEU A 586 24.24 -23.89 17.71
N GLY A 587 25.06 -23.75 16.66
CA GLY A 587 25.19 -22.55 15.82
C GLY A 587 25.86 -21.31 16.43
N LEU A 588 26.01 -21.21 17.76
CA LEU A 588 26.49 -19.99 18.44
C LEU A 588 27.84 -19.47 17.90
N GLY A 589 28.81 -20.35 17.65
CA GLY A 589 30.10 -19.97 17.07
C GLY A 589 30.15 -20.03 15.53
N VAL A 590 29.09 -20.53 14.90
CA VAL A 590 29.06 -20.81 13.46
C VAL A 590 28.51 -19.63 12.68
N PHE A 591 27.54 -18.92 13.27
CA PHE A 591 26.93 -17.72 12.71
C PHE A 591 27.05 -16.59 13.73
N PRO A 592 28.05 -15.70 13.63
CA PRO A 592 28.10 -14.52 14.48
C PRO A 592 26.79 -13.75 14.38
N VAL A 593 26.18 -13.38 15.51
CA VAL A 593 24.84 -12.77 15.55
C VAL A 593 24.84 -11.44 14.80
N GLU A 594 25.95 -10.72 14.85
CA GLU A 594 26.21 -9.47 14.16
C GLU A 594 26.18 -9.66 12.63
N SER A 595 26.51 -10.85 12.11
CA SER A 595 26.48 -11.11 10.66
C SER A 595 25.11 -11.55 10.14
N ARG A 596 24.17 -11.85 11.05
CA ARG A 596 22.83 -12.31 10.68
C ARG A 596 21.95 -11.14 10.29
N TRP A 597 21.03 -11.38 9.38
CA TRP A 597 19.98 -10.42 9.00
C TRP A 597 20.50 -9.02 8.60
N GLN A 598 21.74 -8.90 8.14
CA GLN A 598 22.32 -7.63 7.68
C GLN A 598 21.45 -6.93 6.61
N GLY A 599 20.79 -7.71 5.75
CA GLY A 599 19.83 -7.18 4.78
C GLY A 599 18.56 -6.56 5.37
N VAL A 600 18.26 -6.77 6.66
CA VAL A 600 17.14 -6.15 7.39
C VAL A 600 17.57 -4.81 7.97
N TYR A 601 18.78 -4.72 8.56
CA TYR A 601 19.28 -3.49 9.16
C TYR A 601 19.80 -2.50 8.12
N GLY A 602 20.44 -2.98 7.05
CA GLY A 602 21.06 -2.17 6.00
C GLY A 602 20.14 -1.10 5.41
N PRO A 603 18.93 -1.45 4.90
CA PRO A 603 18.00 -0.47 4.35
C PRO A 603 17.60 0.64 5.33
N PHE A 604 17.52 0.32 6.63
CA PHE A 604 17.24 1.32 7.67
C PHE A 604 18.46 2.22 7.91
N GLN A 605 19.65 1.65 7.98
CA GLN A 605 20.89 2.41 8.15
C GLN A 605 21.12 3.36 6.97
N ASP A 606 20.92 2.89 5.75
CA ASP A 606 21.00 3.70 4.52
C ASP A 606 19.98 4.86 4.55
N PHE A 607 18.75 4.59 5.01
CA PHE A 607 17.71 5.61 5.18
C PHE A 607 18.10 6.70 6.18
N VAL A 608 18.69 6.32 7.32
CA VAL A 608 19.18 7.26 8.33
C VAL A 608 20.36 8.07 7.80
N GLN A 609 21.33 7.43 7.14
CA GLN A 609 22.49 8.10 6.54
C GLN A 609 22.09 9.10 5.45
N ALA A 610 21.02 8.83 4.71
CA ALA A 610 20.47 9.73 3.70
C ALA A 610 19.71 10.93 4.29
N GLY A 611 19.59 11.05 5.61
CA GLY A 611 18.88 12.15 6.27
C GLY A 611 17.36 12.00 6.28
N CYS A 612 16.85 10.76 6.23
CA CYS A 612 15.43 10.43 6.31
C CYS A 612 14.51 11.12 5.26
N PRO A 613 14.81 11.05 3.95
CA PRO A 613 13.97 11.70 2.93
C PRO A 613 12.62 10.98 2.77
N GLY A 614 11.54 11.74 2.55
CA GLY A 614 10.17 11.23 2.45
C GLY A 614 9.99 10.13 1.38
N ASP A 615 10.67 10.24 0.24
CA ASP A 615 10.61 9.24 -0.84
C ASP A 615 11.15 7.87 -0.41
N LEU A 616 12.20 7.86 0.43
CA LEU A 616 12.77 6.62 0.97
C LEU A 616 11.98 6.10 2.18
N GLN A 617 11.27 6.98 2.91
CA GLN A 617 10.39 6.58 4.00
C GLN A 617 9.29 5.65 3.49
N GLU A 618 8.66 6.00 2.36
CA GLU A 618 7.65 5.16 1.73
C GLU A 618 8.21 3.80 1.30
N ALA A 619 9.40 3.80 0.71
CA ALA A 619 10.12 2.59 0.33
C ALA A 619 10.49 1.69 1.52
N LEU A 620 10.78 2.27 2.70
CA LEU A 620 11.15 1.56 3.91
C LEU A 620 9.94 0.99 4.66
N LEU A 621 8.89 1.80 4.86
CA LEU A 621 7.68 1.38 5.59
C LEU A 621 6.89 0.33 4.81
N GLY A 622 7.01 0.34 3.48
CA GLY A 622 6.25 -0.53 2.60
C GLY A 622 4.76 -0.23 2.66
N PHE A 623 3.97 -1.06 1.98
CA PHE A 623 2.57 -0.73 1.72
C PHE A 623 1.60 -1.29 2.76
N HIS A 624 0.61 -0.49 3.16
CA HIS A 624 -0.62 -0.96 3.82
C HIS A 624 -1.66 -1.30 2.76
N VAL A 625 -1.49 -2.42 2.06
CA VAL A 625 -2.48 -2.88 1.07
C VAL A 625 -3.51 -3.73 1.80
N GLN A 626 -4.76 -3.25 1.87
CA GLN A 626 -5.91 -4.07 2.22
C GLN A 626 -5.90 -5.35 1.36
N SER A 627 -6.21 -6.48 1.99
CA SER A 627 -5.92 -7.81 1.47
C SER A 627 -6.34 -8.00 0.00
N SER A 628 -5.47 -8.64 -0.79
CA SER A 628 -5.63 -8.83 -2.24
C SER A 628 -6.90 -9.59 -2.69
N ARG A 629 -7.67 -10.14 -1.74
CA ARG A 629 -8.94 -10.83 -2.03
C ARG A 629 -10.08 -9.87 -2.36
N GLU A 630 -10.05 -8.65 -1.85
CA GLU A 630 -11.10 -7.65 -2.13
C GLU A 630 -10.85 -6.93 -3.46
N LEU A 631 -9.59 -6.51 -3.71
CA LEU A 631 -9.14 -5.91 -4.99
C LEU A 631 -9.38 -6.80 -6.22
N ARG A 632 -9.30 -8.13 -6.07
CA ARG A 632 -9.58 -9.08 -7.17
C ARG A 632 -11.08 -9.16 -7.52
N LYS A 633 -11.98 -8.78 -6.62
CA LYS A 633 -13.44 -8.88 -6.81
C LYS A 633 -14.07 -7.61 -7.35
N SER A 634 -13.47 -6.45 -7.09
CA SER A 634 -14.10 -5.15 -7.32
C SER A 634 -13.67 -4.42 -8.60
N GLN A 635 -12.73 -4.95 -9.39
CA GLN A 635 -12.06 -4.21 -10.49
C GLN A 635 -11.37 -2.90 -10.04
N GLU A 636 -11.29 -2.64 -8.73
CA GLU A 636 -10.69 -1.44 -8.12
C GLU A 636 -9.16 -1.38 -8.27
N TYR A 637 -8.52 -2.42 -8.84
CA TYR A 637 -7.12 -2.34 -9.28
C TYR A 637 -6.88 -1.27 -10.37
N LEU A 638 -7.94 -0.69 -10.94
CA LEU A 638 -7.89 0.38 -11.93
C LEU A 638 -7.64 1.77 -11.32
N CYS A 639 -7.77 1.94 -10.00
CA CYS A 639 -7.61 3.24 -9.34
C CYS A 639 -6.61 3.12 -8.20
N CYS A 640 -5.41 3.67 -8.37
CA CYS A 640 -4.55 4.02 -7.24
C CYS A 640 -5.07 5.30 -6.56
N GLU A 641 -6.31 5.28 -6.07
CA GLU A 641 -6.77 6.31 -5.14
C GLU A 641 -6.19 5.99 -3.77
N ARG A 642 -5.01 6.58 -3.50
CA ARG A 642 -4.63 6.82 -2.11
C ARG A 642 -5.70 7.71 -1.52
N THR A 643 -6.42 7.21 -0.52
CA THR A 643 -7.11 8.07 0.46
C THR A 643 -6.11 9.13 0.91
N HIS A 644 -6.37 10.38 0.48
CA HIS A 644 -5.75 11.66 0.82
C HIS A 644 -4.31 11.65 1.39
N PRO A 645 -3.36 12.42 0.77
CA PRO A 645 -2.04 12.71 1.37
C PRO A 645 -2.08 13.49 2.69
N GLU A 646 -3.26 13.91 3.14
CA GLU A 646 -3.45 14.74 4.32
C GLU A 646 -3.79 13.95 5.60
N ASP A 647 -4.08 12.65 5.52
CA ASP A 647 -4.48 11.83 6.67
C ASP A 647 -3.33 11.03 7.31
N HIS A 648 -2.10 11.55 7.29
CA HIS A 648 -0.94 10.80 7.81
C HIS A 648 -0.43 11.38 9.12
N ALA A 649 -0.93 10.84 10.23
CA ALA A 649 -0.18 10.77 11.48
C ALA A 649 1.14 10.00 11.21
N GLY A 650 2.26 10.72 11.03
CA GLY A 650 3.59 10.10 10.84
C GLY A 650 4.48 10.70 9.75
N ARG A 651 4.39 12.00 9.44
CA ARG A 651 5.45 12.65 8.66
C ARG A 651 6.76 12.53 9.43
N MET A 652 7.89 12.28 8.75
CA MET A 652 9.19 12.19 9.43
C MET A 652 9.50 13.45 10.25
N GLU A 653 9.04 14.62 9.80
CA GLU A 653 9.17 15.89 10.52
C GLU A 653 8.53 15.80 11.92
N ASP A 654 7.30 15.30 12.03
CA ASP A 654 6.58 15.12 13.30
C ASP A 654 7.29 14.10 14.20
N ILE A 655 7.78 12.99 13.61
CA ILE A 655 8.50 11.95 14.33
C ILE A 655 9.82 12.50 14.90
N LEU A 656 10.59 13.23 14.10
CA LEU A 656 11.86 13.83 14.53
C LEU A 656 11.62 14.91 15.59
N GLU A 657 10.51 15.67 15.52
CA GLU A 657 10.12 16.63 16.55
C GLU A 657 9.71 15.95 17.87
N GLU A 658 8.94 14.87 17.84
CA GLU A 658 8.54 14.11 19.04
C GLU A 658 9.77 13.54 19.76
N LEU A 659 10.74 13.02 19.02
CA LEU A 659 12.00 12.49 19.58
C LEU A 659 12.83 13.56 20.29
N LEU A 660 12.78 14.81 19.84
CA LEU A 660 13.52 15.93 20.45
C LEU A 660 12.87 16.44 21.75
N GLN A 661 11.54 16.30 21.90
CA GLN A 661 10.79 16.78 23.07
C GLN A 661 10.95 15.85 24.28
N HIS A 662 11.18 14.56 24.07
CA HIS A 662 11.18 13.55 25.13
C HIS A 662 12.58 12.94 25.38
N ARG A 663 13.47 13.72 26.03
CA ARG A 663 14.84 13.28 26.39
C ARG A 663 14.99 12.65 27.79
N ALA A 664 14.00 12.82 28.68
CA ALA A 664 14.03 12.21 30.02
C ALA A 664 13.75 10.69 29.94
N PRO A 665 14.39 9.83 30.76
CA PRO A 665 14.36 8.37 30.59
C PRO A 665 12.96 7.76 30.68
N GLU A 666 12.08 8.24 31.56
CA GLU A 666 10.71 7.74 31.70
C GLU A 666 9.81 8.16 30.53
N ALA A 667 9.95 9.40 30.06
CA ALA A 667 9.23 9.92 28.90
C ALA A 667 9.71 9.24 27.60
N LEU A 668 11.03 9.00 27.49
CA LEU A 668 11.67 8.30 26.39
C LEU A 668 11.15 6.87 26.27
N GLN A 669 11.04 6.14 27.39
CA GLN A 669 10.52 4.77 27.38
C GLN A 669 9.06 4.71 26.89
N GLN A 670 8.22 5.69 27.23
CA GLN A 670 6.84 5.77 26.73
C GLN A 670 6.78 6.12 25.25
N CYS A 671 7.59 7.07 24.79
CA CYS A 671 7.69 7.44 23.37
C CYS A 671 8.13 6.25 22.52
N LEU A 672 9.18 5.55 22.93
CA LEU A 672 9.68 4.36 22.23
C LEU A 672 8.67 3.23 22.22
N ARG A 673 7.92 3.01 23.30
CA ARG A 673 6.84 2.02 23.33
C ARG A 673 5.76 2.34 22.28
N LYS A 674 5.38 3.61 22.13
CA LYS A 674 4.45 4.06 21.07
C LYS A 674 5.06 3.89 19.67
N ALA A 675 6.32 4.28 19.48
CA ALA A 675 7.03 4.14 18.22
C ALA A 675 7.17 2.68 17.76
N LEU A 676 7.53 1.76 18.68
CA LEU A 676 7.70 0.34 18.37
C LEU A 676 6.36 -0.39 18.10
N SER A 677 5.27 0.08 18.69
CA SER A 677 3.93 -0.50 18.46
C SER A 677 3.28 0.00 17.15
N ASN A 678 3.65 1.19 16.67
CA ASN A 678 3.09 1.77 15.45
C ASN A 678 3.73 1.16 14.18
N SER A 679 2.89 0.63 13.27
CA SER A 679 3.35 0.10 11.97
C SER A 679 3.89 1.15 11.01
N LEU A 680 3.47 2.41 11.17
CA LEU A 680 3.86 3.53 10.31
C LEU A 680 5.18 4.17 10.77
N HIS A 681 5.69 3.79 11.95
CA HIS A 681 6.97 4.28 12.43
C HIS A 681 8.11 3.38 11.92
N PRO A 682 9.24 3.93 11.44
CA PRO A 682 10.38 3.15 10.94
C PRO A 682 10.88 2.08 11.93
N LEU A 683 11.02 2.43 13.21
CA LEU A 683 11.40 1.48 14.28
C LEU A 683 10.37 0.35 14.48
N GLY A 684 9.07 0.65 14.39
CA GLY A 684 8.03 -0.37 14.52
C GLY A 684 7.99 -1.33 13.32
N LYS A 685 8.26 -0.82 12.10
CA LYS A 685 8.45 -1.66 10.91
C LYS A 685 9.68 -2.57 11.04
N LEU A 686 10.79 -2.03 11.54
CA LEU A 686 12.00 -2.79 11.81
C LEU A 686 11.71 -3.92 12.82
N LEU A 687 11.12 -3.60 13.99
CA LEU A 687 10.75 -4.60 14.99
C LEU A 687 9.86 -5.72 14.42
N ARG A 688 8.85 -5.40 13.62
CA ARG A 688 7.99 -6.42 12.98
C ARG A 688 8.76 -7.31 12.01
N THR A 689 9.71 -6.74 11.27
CA THR A 689 10.57 -7.52 10.36
C THR A 689 11.48 -8.46 11.15
N LEU A 690 12.04 -7.99 12.28
CA LEU A 690 12.83 -8.82 13.19
C LEU A 690 11.98 -9.92 13.86
N MET A 691 10.73 -9.64 14.24
CA MET A 691 9.79 -10.66 14.72
C MET A 691 9.56 -11.75 13.67
N LEU A 692 9.39 -11.37 12.40
CA LEU A 692 9.21 -12.32 11.30
C LEU A 692 10.45 -13.21 11.09
N THR A 693 11.66 -12.64 11.14
CA THR A 693 12.90 -13.42 11.01
C THR A 693 13.14 -14.34 12.21
N PHE A 694 12.80 -13.87 13.42
CA PHE A 694 12.89 -14.66 14.64
C PHE A 694 11.90 -15.85 14.61
N GLN A 695 10.65 -15.59 14.22
CA GLN A 695 9.65 -16.65 14.02
C GLN A 695 10.08 -17.64 12.94
N ALA A 696 10.63 -17.17 11.81
CA ALA A 696 11.13 -18.05 10.77
C ALA A 696 12.23 -19.01 11.29
N THR A 697 13.06 -18.54 12.22
CA THR A 697 14.18 -19.33 12.75
C THR A 697 13.77 -20.27 13.88
N TYR A 698 12.95 -19.81 14.83
CA TYR A 698 12.76 -20.47 16.13
C TYR A 698 11.35 -21.02 16.40
N SER A 699 10.34 -20.71 15.58
CA SER A 699 8.96 -21.17 15.83
C SER A 699 8.55 -22.33 14.92
N GLY A 700 7.51 -23.11 15.27
CA GLY A 700 6.96 -24.16 14.41
C GLY A 700 7.82 -25.43 14.30
N ILE A 701 7.91 -26.02 13.10
CA ILE A 701 8.52 -27.34 12.82
C ILE A 701 9.99 -27.45 13.27
N GLY A 702 10.72 -26.33 13.30
CA GLY A 702 12.13 -26.28 13.74
C GLY A 702 12.36 -25.75 15.15
N ALA A 703 11.32 -25.63 16.00
CA ALA A 703 11.50 -25.24 17.40
C ALA A 703 12.25 -26.35 18.15
N ASN A 704 13.48 -26.09 18.58
CA ASN A 704 14.33 -27.09 19.22
C ASN A 704 15.14 -26.47 20.37
N LYS A 705 15.22 -27.17 21.50
CA LYS A 705 15.94 -26.75 22.72
C LYS A 705 17.41 -26.38 22.47
N HIS A 706 18.05 -26.97 21.47
CA HIS A 706 19.45 -26.71 21.11
C HIS A 706 19.67 -25.38 20.37
N LEU A 707 18.60 -24.63 20.06
CA LEU A 707 18.66 -23.30 19.46
C LEU A 707 18.41 -22.18 20.50
N GLN A 708 18.20 -22.50 21.77
CA GLN A 708 17.87 -21.51 22.81
C GLN A 708 18.96 -20.42 22.94
N GLY A 709 20.24 -20.80 22.94
CA GLY A 709 21.34 -19.85 23.05
C GLY A 709 21.44 -18.93 21.84
N LEU A 710 21.15 -19.45 20.64
CA LEU A 710 21.07 -18.63 19.44
C LEU A 710 19.97 -17.58 19.53
N ALA A 711 18.79 -18.00 20.00
CA ALA A 711 17.63 -17.13 20.16
C ALA A 711 17.88 -16.04 21.22
N GLN A 712 18.53 -16.39 22.34
CA GLN A 712 18.90 -15.45 23.40
C GLN A 712 19.81 -14.34 22.86
N GLU A 713 20.93 -14.71 22.24
CA GLU A 713 21.89 -13.73 21.73
C GLU A 713 21.31 -12.89 20.59
N GLU A 714 20.43 -13.47 19.77
CA GLU A 714 19.72 -12.77 18.71
C GLU A 714 18.75 -11.71 19.26
N VAL A 715 18.01 -11.97 20.35
CA VAL A 715 17.17 -10.95 21.00
C VAL A 715 18.00 -9.81 21.58
N LYS A 716 19.16 -10.12 22.18
CA LYS A 716 20.10 -9.09 22.69
C LYS A 716 20.63 -8.21 21.56
N GLN A 717 21.06 -8.80 20.44
CA GLN A 717 21.49 -8.06 19.26
C GLN A 717 20.37 -7.19 18.70
N HIS A 718 19.14 -7.71 18.57
CA HIS A 718 17.99 -6.93 18.10
C HIS A 718 17.75 -5.69 18.97
N ALA A 719 17.88 -5.82 20.29
CA ALA A 719 17.78 -4.68 21.20
C ALA A 719 18.91 -3.65 21.01
N GLN A 720 20.14 -4.10 20.76
CA GLN A 720 21.29 -3.22 20.46
C GLN A 720 21.09 -2.49 19.12
N GLU A 721 20.67 -3.19 18.06
CA GLU A 721 20.42 -2.60 16.74
C GLU A 721 19.26 -1.61 16.76
N LEU A 722 18.17 -1.91 17.49
CA LEU A 722 17.06 -0.97 17.67
C LEU A 722 17.48 0.29 18.44
N TRP A 723 18.39 0.16 19.42
CA TRP A 723 18.97 1.30 20.11
C TRP A 723 19.85 2.15 19.17
N ALA A 724 20.69 1.51 18.36
CA ALA A 724 21.51 2.17 17.35
C ALA A 724 20.64 2.91 16.32
N ALA A 725 19.55 2.26 15.88
CA ALA A 725 18.57 2.83 14.98
C ALA A 725 17.89 4.09 15.56
N TYR A 726 17.48 4.04 16.83
CA TYR A 726 16.96 5.22 17.54
C TYR A 726 18.00 6.35 17.63
N ARG A 727 19.25 6.04 17.99
CA ARG A 727 20.33 7.03 18.07
C ARG A 727 20.63 7.67 16.72
N GLY A 728 20.57 6.89 15.64
CA GLY A 728 20.68 7.39 14.28
C GLY A 728 19.57 8.40 13.93
N LEU A 729 18.30 8.09 14.23
CA LEU A 729 17.18 9.02 14.04
C LEU A 729 17.34 10.29 14.89
N LEU A 730 17.78 10.15 16.15
CA LEU A 730 18.03 11.28 17.03
C LEU A 730 19.15 12.18 16.49
N GLN A 731 20.21 11.60 15.94
CA GLN A 731 21.31 12.35 15.34
C GLN A 731 20.84 13.17 14.13
N VAL A 732 20.02 12.58 13.25
CA VAL A 732 19.40 13.30 12.14
C VAL A 732 18.52 14.45 12.65
N ALA A 733 17.70 14.21 13.69
CA ALA A 733 16.86 15.25 14.30
C ALA A 733 17.70 16.42 14.86
N LEU A 734 18.83 16.13 15.50
CA LEU A 734 19.76 17.13 16.02
C LEU A 734 20.45 17.93 14.91
N GLN A 735 20.86 17.26 13.83
CA GLN A 735 21.46 17.89 12.65
C GLN A 735 20.49 18.83 11.95
N CYS A 736 19.22 18.43 11.79
CA CYS A 736 18.16 19.28 11.23
C CYS A 736 17.95 20.57 12.04
N LYS A 737 18.22 20.57 13.36
CA LYS A 737 18.14 21.76 14.22
C LYS A 737 19.48 22.48 14.44
N GLY A 738 20.55 22.07 13.77
CA GLY A 738 21.89 22.68 13.90
C GLY A 738 22.55 22.49 15.27
N GLN A 739 22.14 21.47 16.04
CA GLN A 739 22.76 21.13 17.34
C GLN A 739 23.91 20.14 17.13
N ALA A 740 24.96 20.25 17.96
CA ALA A 740 26.08 19.32 17.91
C ALA A 740 25.62 17.88 18.24
N PRO A 741 26.15 16.85 17.54
CA PRO A 741 25.88 15.46 17.90
C PRO A 741 26.39 15.17 19.32
N GLU A 742 25.65 14.39 20.10
CA GLU A 742 26.10 13.98 21.44
C GLU A 742 27.38 13.12 21.33
N GLU A 743 28.30 13.30 22.28
CA GLU A 743 29.54 12.52 22.34
C GLU A 743 29.25 11.02 22.47
N ASP A 744 30.03 10.23 21.73
CA ASP A 744 29.91 8.78 21.67
C ASP A 744 30.24 8.17 23.04
N GLN A 745 29.21 7.86 23.85
CA GLN A 745 29.37 7.20 25.16
C GLN A 745 30.19 5.90 25.03
N ASP A 746 30.97 5.56 26.07
CA ASP A 746 31.75 4.31 26.17
C ASP A 746 30.90 3.06 25.92
N ALA A 747 31.47 2.02 25.30
CA ALA A 747 30.76 0.79 24.93
C ALA A 747 30.00 0.14 26.12
N GLU A 748 30.61 0.13 27.31
CA GLU A 748 29.98 -0.39 28.53
C GLU A 748 28.75 0.41 28.97
N ALA A 749 28.77 1.74 28.79
CA ALA A 749 27.63 2.60 29.09
C ALA A 749 26.48 2.41 28.08
N ARG A 750 26.81 2.08 26.82
CA ARG A 750 25.82 1.72 25.78
C ARG A 750 25.12 0.43 26.13
N ASP A 751 25.87 -0.61 26.44
CA ASP A 751 25.31 -1.92 26.78
C ASP A 751 24.40 -1.82 28.00
N LEU A 752 24.79 -1.01 29.00
CA LEU A 752 23.95 -0.80 30.18
C LEU A 752 22.61 -0.09 29.86
N GLN A 753 22.61 0.88 28.94
CA GLN A 753 21.38 1.56 28.51
C GLN A 753 20.49 0.66 27.66
N VAL A 754 21.07 -0.19 26.80
CA VAL A 754 20.30 -1.16 26.00
C VAL A 754 19.55 -2.13 26.92
N HIS A 755 20.24 -2.70 27.92
CA HIS A 755 19.62 -3.61 28.88
C HIS A 755 18.57 -2.90 29.76
N ARG A 756 18.77 -1.63 30.10
CA ARG A 756 17.85 -0.87 30.97
C ARG A 756 16.61 -0.34 30.25
N LEU A 757 16.73 0.10 28.99
CA LEU A 757 15.69 0.85 28.28
C LEU A 757 15.10 0.09 27.09
N MET A 758 15.92 -0.60 26.28
CA MET A 758 15.44 -1.27 25.06
C MET A 758 14.96 -2.69 25.34
N LEU A 759 15.74 -3.49 26.05
CA LEU A 759 15.45 -4.91 26.25
C LEU A 759 14.05 -5.17 26.84
N PRO A 760 13.57 -4.41 27.84
CA PRO A 760 12.20 -4.54 28.36
C PRO A 760 11.09 -4.22 27.34
N LEU A 761 11.36 -3.34 26.37
CA LEU A 761 10.40 -2.94 25.34
C LEU A 761 10.33 -3.96 24.20
N VAL A 762 11.45 -4.62 23.92
CA VAL A 762 11.62 -5.54 22.79
C VAL A 762 11.24 -6.97 23.17
N LEU A 763 11.59 -7.41 24.39
CA LEU A 763 11.35 -8.78 24.86
C LEU A 763 9.89 -9.26 24.74
N PRO A 764 8.84 -8.46 25.03
CA PRO A 764 7.45 -8.88 24.85
C PRO A 764 7.11 -9.35 23.44
N SER A 765 7.81 -8.83 22.43
CA SER A 765 7.61 -9.18 21.03
C SER A 765 8.19 -10.55 20.65
N PHE A 766 9.15 -11.07 21.41
CA PHE A 766 9.84 -12.34 21.15
C PHE A 766 9.59 -13.40 22.23
N TYR A 767 8.90 -13.02 23.31
CA TYR A 767 8.76 -13.84 24.52
C TYR A 767 8.10 -15.19 24.24
N SER A 768 7.05 -15.23 23.43
CA SER A 768 6.30 -16.46 23.17
C SER A 768 7.21 -17.55 22.57
N GLU A 769 7.95 -17.20 21.52
CA GLU A 769 8.87 -18.09 20.82
C GLU A 769 10.09 -18.41 21.68
N LEU A 770 10.67 -17.42 22.35
CA LEU A 770 11.83 -17.61 23.22
C LEU A 770 11.49 -18.52 24.41
N PHE A 771 10.39 -18.24 25.12
CA PHE A 771 9.95 -19.03 26.27
C PHE A 771 9.61 -20.47 25.88
N THR A 772 9.08 -20.70 24.67
CA THR A 772 8.87 -22.06 24.13
C THR A 772 10.18 -22.85 24.10
N LEU A 773 11.31 -22.23 23.73
CA LEU A 773 12.61 -22.91 23.74
C LEU A 773 13.10 -23.24 25.15
N TYR A 774 12.88 -22.35 26.12
CA TYR A 774 13.20 -22.64 27.53
C TYR A 774 12.33 -23.75 28.11
N LEU A 775 11.03 -23.77 27.77
CA LEU A 775 10.12 -24.86 28.13
C LEU A 775 10.63 -26.21 27.59
N LEU A 776 11.06 -26.26 26.32
CA LEU A 776 11.61 -27.47 25.72
C LEU A 776 12.96 -27.89 26.33
N LEU A 777 13.79 -26.93 26.75
CA LEU A 777 15.08 -27.20 27.38
C LEU A 777 14.93 -27.79 28.79
N HIS A 778 13.96 -27.29 29.56
CA HIS A 778 13.75 -27.66 30.96
C HIS A 778 12.56 -28.60 31.20
N GLU A 779 11.89 -29.11 30.15
CA GLU A 779 10.68 -29.94 30.24
C GLU A 779 10.79 -31.08 31.26
N ARG A 780 11.92 -31.80 31.24
CA ARG A 780 12.17 -32.91 32.17
C ARG A 780 12.32 -32.42 33.61
N GLU A 781 13.09 -31.38 33.85
CA GLU A 781 13.35 -30.85 35.19
C GLU A 781 12.08 -30.24 35.79
N ASP A 782 11.32 -29.51 34.97
CA ASP A 782 10.01 -28.96 35.34
C ASP A 782 8.98 -30.07 35.60
N SER A 783 9.06 -31.22 34.89
CA SER A 783 8.19 -32.38 35.18
C SER A 783 8.46 -32.99 36.55
N LEU A 784 9.73 -33.09 36.96
CA LEU A 784 10.12 -33.59 38.27
C LEU A 784 9.71 -32.62 39.38
N TYR A 785 9.93 -31.33 39.14
CA TYR A 785 9.51 -30.25 40.02
C TYR A 785 7.97 -30.23 40.20
N SER A 786 7.20 -30.34 39.11
CA SER A 786 5.73 -30.41 39.15
C SER A 786 5.23 -31.61 39.95
N GLN A 787 5.87 -32.78 39.82
CA GLN A 787 5.58 -33.93 40.68
C GLN A 787 5.89 -33.64 42.15
N GLY A 788 7.00 -32.97 42.44
CA GLY A 788 7.37 -32.53 43.79
C GLY A 788 6.34 -31.58 44.40
N ILE A 789 5.89 -30.56 43.67
CA ILE A 789 4.82 -29.65 44.10
C ILE A 789 3.52 -30.42 44.36
N ALA A 790 3.11 -31.29 43.45
CA ALA A 790 1.88 -32.06 43.61
C ALA A 790 1.89 -32.84 44.94
N ASN A 791 3.02 -33.47 45.27
CA ASN A 791 3.17 -34.22 46.50
C ASN A 791 3.25 -33.32 47.75
N LEU A 792 3.97 -32.19 47.69
CA LEU A 792 4.06 -31.23 48.80
C LEU A 792 2.72 -30.52 49.06
N SER A 793 1.92 -30.30 48.02
CA SER A 793 0.61 -29.67 48.12
C SER A 793 -0.42 -30.49 48.90
N LEU A 794 -0.23 -31.81 49.00
CA LEU A 794 -1.11 -32.73 49.74
C LEU A 794 -1.02 -32.55 51.26
N PHE A 795 0.08 -32.00 51.77
CA PHE A 795 0.22 -31.76 53.21
C PHE A 795 -0.60 -30.54 53.64
N PRO A 796 -1.24 -30.54 54.82
CA PRO A 796 -1.73 -29.32 55.45
C PRO A 796 -0.56 -28.42 55.90
N ASP A 797 -0.78 -27.11 56.01
CA ASP A 797 0.27 -26.10 56.25
C ASP A 797 1.18 -26.44 57.43
N THR A 798 0.59 -26.93 58.53
CA THR A 798 1.33 -27.28 59.75
C THR A 798 2.25 -28.48 59.56
N LYS A 799 1.82 -29.52 58.85
CA LYS A 799 2.63 -30.71 58.58
C LYS A 799 3.72 -30.43 57.55
N LEU A 800 3.48 -29.53 56.61
CA LEU A 800 4.46 -29.12 55.61
C LEU A 800 5.61 -28.32 56.25
N LEU A 801 5.30 -27.38 57.15
CA LEU A 801 6.31 -26.61 57.88
C LEU A 801 7.14 -27.49 58.84
N GLU A 802 6.51 -28.49 59.48
CA GLU A 802 7.23 -29.50 60.27
C GLU A 802 8.13 -30.40 59.40
N PHE A 803 7.66 -30.80 58.22
CA PHE A 803 8.44 -31.63 57.29
C PHE A 803 9.69 -30.90 56.75
N LEU A 804 9.59 -29.58 56.58
CA LEU A 804 10.70 -28.72 56.13
C LEU A 804 11.65 -28.31 57.28
N ASP A 805 11.46 -28.82 58.50
CA ASP A 805 12.26 -28.54 59.70
C ASP A 805 12.33 -27.03 60.05
N VAL A 806 11.24 -26.29 59.79
CA VAL A 806 11.16 -24.85 60.11
C VAL A 806 11.11 -24.65 61.62
N GLN A 807 11.97 -23.79 62.16
CA GLN A 807 12.02 -23.52 63.60
C GLN A 807 10.66 -23.05 64.12
N LYS A 808 10.19 -23.66 65.22
CA LYS A 808 8.81 -23.51 65.74
C LYS A 808 8.39 -22.08 66.10
N HIS A 809 9.34 -21.17 66.30
CA HIS A 809 9.06 -19.76 66.60
C HIS A 809 8.88 -18.88 65.34
N LEU A 810 9.15 -19.42 64.15
CA LEU A 810 9.07 -18.72 62.87
C LEU A 810 7.72 -18.90 62.14
N TRP A 811 6.83 -19.77 62.63
CA TRP A 811 5.52 -20.02 62.03
C TRP A 811 4.37 -19.90 63.04
N PRO A 812 3.14 -19.54 62.61
CA PRO A 812 2.08 -19.09 63.50
C PRO A 812 1.42 -20.24 64.28
N LEU A 813 2.05 -20.64 65.38
CA LEU A 813 1.43 -21.47 66.41
C LEU A 813 1.35 -20.68 67.72
N LYS A 814 0.23 -20.00 67.96
CA LYS A 814 -0.15 -19.63 69.34
C LYS A 814 -0.82 -20.83 69.96
N ASP A 815 -0.05 -21.70 70.61
CA ASP A 815 -0.62 -22.68 71.53
C ASP A 815 -1.19 -21.96 72.76
N LEU A 816 -2.41 -22.36 73.12
CA LEU A 816 -3.15 -21.89 74.26
C LEU A 816 -2.34 -22.04 75.56
N MET A 817 -1.98 -20.93 76.18
CA MET A 817 -1.67 -20.93 77.61
C MET A 817 -2.96 -21.17 78.39
N LEU A 818 -3.11 -22.39 78.90
CA LEU A 818 -4.07 -22.77 79.94
C LEU A 818 -3.92 -21.84 81.16
N THR A 819 -4.84 -20.91 81.36
CA THR A 819 -5.11 -20.37 82.70
C THR A 819 -6.32 -21.08 83.29
N THR A 820 -6.04 -22.18 83.99
CA THR A 820 -6.92 -22.71 85.03
C THR A 820 -7.19 -21.61 86.06
N ASN A 821 -8.47 -21.48 86.45
CA ASN A 821 -9.02 -21.04 87.74
C ASN A 821 -10.04 -19.89 87.62
N GLN A 822 -11.35 -20.22 87.58
CA GLN A 822 -12.41 -19.60 88.39
C GLN A 822 -13.77 -20.34 88.20
N PRO A 823 -14.72 -20.22 89.16
CA PRO A 823 -15.52 -21.32 89.73
C PRO A 823 -16.92 -21.51 89.07
N PRO A 824 -17.69 -22.54 89.48
CA PRO A 824 -18.80 -23.05 88.70
C PRO A 824 -20.11 -22.29 89.01
N GLY A 825 -20.74 -21.73 87.98
CA GLY A 825 -22.06 -21.14 88.06
C GLY A 825 -22.63 -20.96 86.66
N ASP A 826 -23.72 -21.68 86.41
CA ASP A 826 -24.65 -21.58 85.28
C ASP A 826 -24.28 -22.24 83.94
N ARG A 827 -25.05 -23.29 83.65
CA ARG A 827 -25.03 -24.11 82.43
C ARG A 827 -25.84 -23.41 81.34
N LEU A 828 -25.33 -23.39 80.10
CA LEU A 828 -26.03 -23.90 78.90
C LEU A 828 -25.01 -24.10 77.75
N PRO A 829 -25.31 -25.01 76.80
CA PRO A 829 -24.35 -25.73 75.98
C PRO A 829 -24.03 -25.01 74.66
N HIS A 830 -23.09 -25.59 73.91
CA HIS A 830 -22.61 -25.19 72.58
C HIS A 830 -21.45 -24.18 72.61
N PHE A 831 -20.22 -24.65 72.41
CA PHE A 831 -19.57 -24.51 71.11
C PHE A 831 -18.36 -25.44 71.07
N THR A 832 -18.42 -26.33 70.09
CA THR A 832 -17.38 -27.23 69.63
C THR A 832 -16.08 -26.44 69.44
N ARG A 833 -15.03 -26.84 70.17
CA ARG A 833 -13.65 -26.40 69.93
C ARG A 833 -13.16 -27.01 68.62
N TYR A 834 -13.42 -26.33 67.52
CA TYR A 834 -12.74 -26.51 66.24
C TYR A 834 -12.67 -25.13 65.57
N SER A 835 -11.58 -24.91 64.81
CA SER A 835 -11.43 -23.84 63.82
C SER A 835 -11.02 -22.44 64.31
N LEU A 836 -9.71 -22.21 64.47
CA LEU A 836 -9.05 -20.93 64.21
C LEU A 836 -7.63 -21.12 63.60
N VAL A 837 -7.42 -22.18 62.81
CA VAL A 837 -6.30 -22.30 61.86
C VAL A 837 -6.90 -22.22 60.46
N ARG A 838 -7.47 -21.06 60.14
CA ARG A 838 -8.03 -20.76 58.81
C ARG A 838 -7.35 -19.57 58.15
N ASP A 839 -6.23 -19.12 58.72
CA ASP A 839 -5.32 -18.18 58.10
C ASP A 839 -4.19 -18.99 57.47
N ALA A 840 -4.14 -19.01 56.14
CA ALA A 840 -3.05 -19.63 55.39
C ALA A 840 -1.72 -18.99 55.82
N CYS A 841 -0.76 -19.80 56.29
CA CYS A 841 0.53 -19.27 56.72
C CYS A 841 1.20 -18.60 55.51
N PHE A 842 1.74 -17.39 55.69
CA PHE A 842 2.42 -16.61 54.65
C PHE A 842 1.59 -16.30 53.38
N LEU A 843 0.25 -16.17 53.49
CA LEU A 843 -0.65 -15.91 52.36
C LEU A 843 -0.21 -14.72 51.48
N SER A 844 0.16 -13.59 52.09
CA SER A 844 0.64 -12.38 51.39
C SER A 844 1.84 -12.66 50.47
N ALA A 845 2.81 -13.44 50.96
CA ALA A 845 3.98 -13.84 50.19
C ALA A 845 3.60 -14.84 49.08
N THR A 846 2.72 -15.80 49.36
CA THR A 846 2.25 -16.75 48.34
C THR A 846 1.46 -16.05 47.21
N GLU A 847 0.62 -15.07 47.53
CA GLU A 847 -0.12 -14.27 46.54
C GLU A 847 0.82 -13.34 45.76
N CYS A 848 1.86 -12.79 46.41
CA CYS A 848 2.89 -12.00 45.75
C CYS A 848 3.66 -12.83 44.71
N LEU A 849 4.08 -14.04 45.09
CA LEU A 849 4.78 -14.95 44.19
C LEU A 849 3.87 -15.50 43.09
N GLN A 850 2.58 -15.74 43.36
CA GLN A 850 1.61 -16.11 42.35
C GLN A 850 1.37 -15.00 41.32
N LYS A 851 1.43 -13.72 41.73
CA LYS A 851 1.34 -12.58 40.79
C LYS A 851 2.48 -12.56 39.77
N MET A 852 3.61 -13.23 40.04
CA MET A 852 4.69 -13.41 39.07
C MET A 852 4.23 -14.19 37.82
N ILE A 853 3.20 -15.06 37.93
CA ILE A 853 2.79 -16.00 36.86
C ILE A 853 1.29 -16.01 36.55
N GLN A 854 0.38 -15.65 37.46
CA GLN A 854 -1.08 -15.66 37.24
C GLN A 854 -1.61 -14.57 36.28
N LEU A 855 -0.73 -13.76 35.70
CA LEU A 855 -1.07 -12.74 34.69
C LEU A 855 -0.66 -13.11 33.24
N PRO A 856 -0.65 -14.38 32.76
CA PRO A 856 -0.16 -14.68 31.41
C PRO A 856 -1.19 -14.31 30.33
N ARG A 857 -2.29 -13.62 30.70
CA ARG A 857 -3.34 -13.16 29.78
C ARG A 857 -3.37 -11.65 29.54
N CYS A 858 -2.62 -10.85 30.30
CA CYS A 858 -2.57 -9.41 30.10
C CYS A 858 -1.12 -8.95 29.93
N SER A 859 -0.88 -8.19 28.86
CA SER A 859 0.38 -7.76 28.24
C SER A 859 1.39 -6.97 29.10
N THR A 860 1.41 -7.08 30.43
CA THR A 860 2.13 -6.14 31.30
C THR A 860 3.17 -6.74 32.25
N THR A 861 3.54 -8.03 32.18
CA THR A 861 4.56 -8.62 33.09
C THR A 861 5.56 -9.56 32.40
N VAL A 862 6.00 -9.19 31.19
CA VAL A 862 7.02 -9.95 30.46
C VAL A 862 8.45 -9.52 30.86
N ASP A 863 8.61 -8.34 31.46
CA ASP A 863 9.92 -7.78 31.82
C ASP A 863 10.57 -8.56 33.00
N PRO A 864 11.78 -9.12 32.82
CA PRO A 864 12.54 -9.76 33.89
C PRO A 864 12.72 -8.86 35.11
N ARG A 865 12.81 -7.54 34.93
CA ARG A 865 12.97 -6.60 36.03
C ARG A 865 11.74 -6.53 36.92
N GLU A 866 10.55 -6.45 36.33
CA GLU A 866 9.29 -6.46 37.10
C GLU A 866 9.12 -7.79 37.85
N LYS A 867 9.54 -8.91 37.24
CA LYS A 867 9.57 -10.21 37.90
C LYS A 867 10.54 -10.24 39.09
N LEU A 868 11.72 -9.63 38.96
CA LEU A 868 12.69 -9.49 40.06
C LEU A 868 12.17 -8.58 41.20
N GLU A 869 11.46 -7.50 40.87
CA GLU A 869 10.80 -6.65 41.88
C GLU A 869 9.69 -7.40 42.64
N VAL A 870 8.94 -8.26 41.95
CA VAL A 870 7.96 -9.15 42.59
C VAL A 870 8.64 -10.17 43.51
N LEU A 871 9.78 -10.72 43.11
CA LEU A 871 10.58 -11.58 43.98
C LEU A 871 11.03 -10.83 45.23
N GLU A 872 11.67 -9.66 45.09
CA GLU A 872 12.08 -8.83 46.23
C GLU A 872 10.93 -8.52 47.19
N ARG A 873 9.75 -8.15 46.66
CA ARG A 873 8.54 -7.95 47.46
C ARG A 873 8.10 -9.23 48.18
N THR A 874 8.18 -10.39 47.53
CA THR A 874 7.86 -11.69 48.14
C THR A 874 8.75 -11.98 49.34
N TYR A 875 10.06 -11.76 49.20
CA TYR A 875 11.00 -11.91 50.32
C TYR A 875 10.74 -10.92 51.45
N GLY A 876 10.47 -9.66 51.12
CA GLY A 876 10.08 -8.64 52.10
C GLY A 876 8.82 -9.01 52.88
N GLU A 877 7.83 -9.63 52.23
CA GLU A 877 6.60 -10.12 52.88
C GLU A 877 6.85 -11.32 53.82
N ILE A 878 7.81 -12.19 53.48
CA ILE A 878 8.26 -13.29 54.37
C ILE A 878 8.91 -12.70 55.62
N GLU A 879 9.87 -11.79 55.45
CA GLU A 879 10.56 -11.12 56.56
C GLU A 879 9.60 -10.29 57.42
N ALA A 880 8.65 -9.57 56.81
CA ALA A 880 7.63 -8.80 57.51
C ALA A 880 6.66 -9.70 58.30
N THR A 881 6.37 -10.90 57.79
CA THR A 881 5.55 -11.89 58.52
C THR A 881 6.31 -12.44 59.72
N VAL A 882 7.59 -12.81 59.55
CA VAL A 882 8.44 -13.29 60.66
C VAL A 882 8.69 -12.20 61.71
N SER A 883 8.97 -10.97 61.30
CA SER A 883 9.19 -9.83 62.21
C SER A 883 7.94 -9.50 63.03
N ARG A 884 6.74 -9.62 62.44
CA ARG A 884 5.46 -9.53 63.17
C ARG A 884 5.29 -10.64 64.22
N MET A 885 5.81 -11.84 63.95
CA MET A 885 5.74 -12.98 64.88
C MET A 885 6.72 -12.86 66.05
N LEU A 886 7.93 -12.36 65.80
CA LEU A 886 8.98 -12.18 66.81
C LEU A 886 8.85 -10.86 67.60
N GLY A 887 8.04 -9.91 67.11
CA GLY A 887 7.84 -8.60 67.73
C GLY A 887 9.07 -7.67 67.63
N GLN A 888 10.05 -8.01 66.79
CA GLN A 888 11.28 -7.25 66.52
C GLN A 888 11.66 -7.40 65.03
N GLU A 889 12.36 -6.42 64.47
CA GLU A 889 12.90 -6.54 63.11
C GLU A 889 13.95 -7.66 63.06
N HIS A 890 13.69 -8.67 62.24
CA HIS A 890 14.57 -9.82 62.09
C HIS A 890 14.87 -10.06 60.61
N LYS A 891 16.16 -9.97 60.24
CA LYS A 891 16.65 -10.37 58.93
C LYS A 891 16.94 -11.87 58.95
N LEU A 892 16.27 -12.62 58.09
CA LEU A 892 16.37 -14.08 58.08
C LEU A 892 17.73 -14.51 57.49
N PRO A 893 18.54 -15.31 58.20
CA PRO A 893 19.69 -15.97 57.59
C PRO A 893 19.23 -17.01 56.56
N MET A 894 20.08 -17.35 55.59
CA MET A 894 19.74 -18.27 54.50
C MET A 894 19.24 -19.64 54.96
N ASP A 895 19.80 -20.15 56.07
CA ASP A 895 19.42 -21.45 56.63
C ASP A 895 17.96 -21.48 57.10
N ASP A 896 17.42 -20.34 57.54
CA ASP A 896 16.03 -20.20 57.98
C ASP A 896 15.11 -19.70 56.86
N LEU A 897 15.65 -18.98 55.88
CA LEU A 897 14.90 -18.45 54.74
C LEU A 897 14.55 -19.54 53.70
N LEU A 898 15.49 -20.44 53.40
CA LEU A 898 15.31 -21.45 52.36
C LEU A 898 14.11 -22.40 52.64
N PRO A 899 13.93 -22.95 53.87
CA PRO A 899 12.75 -23.76 54.19
C PRO A 899 11.42 -23.01 54.07
N LEU A 900 11.39 -21.74 54.51
CA LEU A 900 10.21 -20.88 54.39
C LEU A 900 9.90 -20.56 52.93
N LEU A 901 10.91 -20.37 52.11
CA LEU A 901 10.77 -20.13 50.67
C LEU A 901 10.27 -21.38 49.95
N ILE A 902 10.76 -22.58 50.28
CA ILE A 902 10.24 -23.85 49.76
C ILE A 902 8.75 -23.99 50.10
N TYR A 903 8.35 -23.64 51.32
CA TYR A 903 6.94 -23.59 51.70
C TYR A 903 6.13 -22.63 50.81
N VAL A 904 6.59 -21.38 50.65
CA VAL A 904 5.89 -20.37 49.83
C VAL A 904 5.81 -20.80 48.35
N VAL A 905 6.90 -21.33 47.77
CA VAL A 905 6.96 -21.83 46.38
C VAL A 905 6.01 -23.02 46.17
N SER A 906 5.99 -23.97 47.11
CA SER A 906 5.11 -25.14 47.03
C SER A 906 3.62 -24.77 47.10
N ARG A 907 3.27 -23.73 47.87
CA ARG A 907 1.91 -23.18 47.96
C ARG A 907 1.55 -22.26 46.81
N ALA A 908 2.53 -21.60 46.20
CA ALA A 908 2.32 -20.79 45.00
C ALA A 908 1.95 -21.65 43.76
N GLN A 909 2.36 -22.92 43.72
CA GLN A 909 2.02 -23.91 42.67
C GLN A 909 2.38 -23.47 41.24
N ILE A 910 3.57 -22.89 41.09
CA ILE A 910 4.11 -22.50 39.79
C ILE A 910 4.49 -23.76 39.02
N GLN A 911 4.01 -23.97 37.78
CA GLN A 911 4.32 -25.18 37.01
C GLN A 911 5.66 -25.14 36.28
N HIS A 912 5.99 -24.04 35.59
CA HIS A 912 7.19 -23.92 34.74
C HIS A 912 8.23 -22.99 35.36
N LEU A 913 8.54 -23.20 36.64
CA LEU A 913 9.43 -22.32 37.40
C LEU A 913 10.86 -22.37 36.83
N GLY A 914 11.32 -23.54 36.37
CA GLY A 914 12.65 -23.71 35.82
C GLY A 914 12.88 -22.85 34.59
N ALA A 915 11.98 -22.92 33.60
CA ALA A 915 12.06 -22.11 32.39
C ALA A 915 12.05 -20.60 32.69
N GLU A 916 11.22 -20.16 33.65
CA GLU A 916 11.13 -18.75 34.05
C GLU A 916 12.40 -18.24 34.74
N ILE A 917 12.98 -19.02 35.65
CA ILE A 917 14.21 -18.63 36.35
C ILE A 917 15.37 -18.46 35.35
N HIS A 918 15.57 -19.45 34.48
CA HIS A 918 16.68 -19.42 33.53
C HIS A 918 16.50 -18.29 32.52
N LEU A 919 15.28 -18.02 32.05
CA LEU A 919 15.00 -16.87 31.19
C LEU A 919 15.32 -15.55 31.91
N ILE A 920 14.90 -15.38 33.17
CA ILE A 920 15.20 -14.16 33.94
C ILE A 920 16.70 -13.99 34.07
N ARG A 921 17.44 -15.06 34.39
CA ARG A 921 18.89 -15.03 34.55
C ARG A 921 19.60 -14.62 33.26
N ASP A 922 19.21 -15.22 32.15
CA ASP A 922 19.81 -15.05 30.85
C ASP A 922 19.52 -13.69 30.19
N MET A 923 18.45 -13.02 30.63
CA MET A 923 18.01 -11.71 30.15
C MET A 923 18.23 -10.57 31.17
N MET A 924 18.83 -10.87 32.34
CA MET A 924 19.10 -9.87 33.39
C MET A 924 20.24 -8.93 32.98
N ALA A 925 20.14 -7.66 33.38
CA ALA A 925 21.21 -6.69 33.16
C ALA A 925 22.48 -7.07 33.97
N PRO A 926 23.69 -6.87 33.43
CA PRO A 926 24.95 -7.22 34.11
C PRO A 926 25.11 -6.58 35.50
N ILE A 927 24.55 -5.38 35.73
CA ILE A 927 24.60 -4.68 37.03
C ILE A 927 23.97 -5.47 38.17
N HIS A 928 23.04 -6.38 37.87
CA HIS A 928 22.35 -7.17 38.89
C HIS A 928 23.07 -8.48 39.21
N THR A 929 24.10 -8.85 38.45
CA THR A 929 24.96 -10.02 38.75
C THR A 929 25.78 -9.76 40.01
N GLY A 930 25.73 -10.68 40.98
CA GLY A 930 26.35 -10.49 42.31
C GLY A 930 25.64 -9.50 43.24
N GLY A 931 24.47 -8.98 42.86
CA GLY A 931 23.64 -8.10 43.69
C GLY A 931 22.54 -8.83 44.49
N LEU A 932 21.66 -8.07 45.15
CA LEU A 932 20.51 -8.62 45.88
C LEU A 932 19.62 -9.50 44.99
N TYR A 933 19.36 -9.09 43.75
CA TYR A 933 18.52 -9.85 42.83
C TYR A 933 19.11 -11.20 42.43
N ASP A 934 20.42 -11.29 42.17
CA ASP A 934 21.09 -12.56 41.86
C ASP A 934 21.12 -13.50 43.08
N PHE A 935 21.26 -12.94 44.28
CA PHE A 935 21.10 -13.70 45.53
C PHE A 935 19.69 -14.27 45.68
N LEU A 936 18.65 -13.44 45.49
CA LEU A 936 17.25 -13.86 45.58
C LEU A 936 16.86 -14.88 44.50
N LEU A 937 17.41 -14.74 43.29
CA LEU A 937 17.21 -15.69 42.20
C LEU A 937 17.91 -17.02 42.51
N THR A 938 19.15 -16.98 43.00
CA THR A 938 19.89 -18.20 43.41
C THR A 938 19.20 -18.93 44.56
N ALA A 939 18.58 -18.20 45.50
CA ALA A 939 17.76 -18.80 46.55
C ALA A 939 16.51 -19.50 45.99
N LEU A 940 15.87 -18.90 44.98
CA LEU A 940 14.72 -19.50 44.28
C LEU A 940 15.13 -20.73 43.44
N GLU A 941 16.26 -20.68 42.75
CA GLU A 941 16.87 -21.84 42.07
C GLU A 941 17.16 -22.97 43.04
N SER A 942 17.72 -22.63 44.21
CA SER A 942 17.98 -23.60 45.26
C SER A 942 16.69 -24.29 45.72
N CYS A 943 15.57 -23.54 45.85
CA CYS A 943 14.27 -24.15 46.12
C CYS A 943 13.80 -25.09 45.02
N TYR A 944 13.91 -24.65 43.76
CA TYR A 944 13.55 -25.45 42.58
C TYR A 944 14.32 -26.78 42.55
N GLU A 945 15.64 -26.75 42.73
CA GLU A 945 16.49 -27.94 42.80
C GLU A 945 16.17 -28.83 44.02
N HIS A 946 15.87 -28.23 45.18
CA HIS A 946 15.52 -29.02 46.37
C HIS A 946 14.21 -29.77 46.20
N ILE A 947 13.19 -29.14 45.61
CA ILE A 947 11.90 -29.79 45.33
C ILE A 947 12.06 -30.92 44.30
N GLN A 948 13.04 -30.83 43.41
CA GLN A 948 13.41 -31.92 42.50
C GLN A 948 14.18 -33.06 43.16
N LYS A 949 14.68 -32.98 44.40
CA LYS A 949 15.40 -34.12 44.99
C LYS A 949 14.44 -35.28 45.28
N GLU A 950 14.91 -36.51 45.10
CA GLU A 950 14.08 -37.71 45.30
C GLU A 950 13.51 -37.79 46.72
N ASP A 951 14.26 -37.32 47.73
CA ASP A 951 13.84 -37.34 49.13
C ASP A 951 12.59 -36.47 49.39
N MET A 952 12.51 -35.32 48.72
CA MET A 952 11.34 -34.42 48.75
C MET A 952 10.18 -34.97 47.90
N ARG A 953 10.49 -35.59 46.74
CA ARG A 953 9.47 -36.14 45.81
C ARG A 953 8.81 -37.42 46.31
N LEU A 954 9.55 -38.32 46.94
CA LEU A 954 9.10 -39.68 47.28
C LEU A 954 8.82 -39.90 48.77
N HIS A 955 8.85 -38.83 49.58
CA HIS A 955 8.62 -38.89 51.02
C HIS A 955 9.54 -39.88 51.76
N ARG A 956 10.84 -39.89 51.47
CA ARG A 956 11.78 -40.62 52.33
C ARG A 956 12.05 -39.79 53.57
N LEU A 957 11.18 -39.92 54.56
CA LEU A 957 11.46 -39.52 55.93
C LEU A 957 12.81 -40.15 56.34
N PRO A 958 13.76 -39.38 56.91
CA PRO A 958 14.88 -39.98 57.60
C PRO A 958 14.30 -40.94 58.65
N SER A 959 14.79 -42.17 58.63
CA SER A 959 14.32 -43.36 59.32
C SER A 959 14.22 -43.23 60.85
N ARG A 960 13.25 -42.46 61.37
CA ARG A 960 13.00 -42.32 62.81
C ARG A 960 11.55 -42.45 63.27
N TRP A 961 10.57 -42.60 62.38
CA TRP A 961 9.19 -42.91 62.77
C TRP A 961 8.69 -44.21 62.17
N ASN A 962 9.20 -45.32 62.69
CA ASN A 962 8.47 -46.58 62.72
C ASN A 962 7.75 -46.69 64.06
N SER A 963 6.56 -46.12 64.17
CA SER A 963 5.56 -46.59 65.13
C SER A 963 4.17 -46.19 64.64
N ARG A 964 3.45 -47.23 64.22
CA ARG A 964 2.00 -47.29 63.97
C ARG A 964 1.19 -46.33 64.85
N GLU A 965 0.27 -45.58 64.25
CA GLU A 965 -1.17 -45.65 64.56
C GLU A 965 -2.00 -44.84 63.54
N PRO A 966 -3.28 -45.20 63.30
CA PRO A 966 -3.96 -44.90 62.04
C PRO A 966 -4.99 -43.76 62.16
N TRP A 967 -5.03 -42.95 61.08
CA TRP A 967 -6.01 -41.93 60.64
C TRP A 967 -6.13 -40.63 61.45
#